data_AF-A0A2C9WVV8-F1
#
_entry.id   AF-A0A2C9WVV8-F1
#
_cell.length_a   1.000
_cell.length_b   1.000
_cell.length_c   1.000
_cell.angle_alpha   90.00
_cell.angle_beta   90.00
_cell.angle_gamma   90.00
#
_symmetry.space_group_name_H-M   'P 1'
#
loop_
_entity.id
_entity.type
_entity.pdbx_description
1 polymer ?
#
loop_
_entity_poly.entity_id
_entity_poly.type
_entity_poly.pdbx_seq_one_letter_code
_entity_poly.pdbx_strand_id
1 'polypeptide(L)'
;MRLKYLTLCLLGLSLSACTQHVIKSTPASSEQLGASAANGINAILETSSYDMAGQFSLQTTQHQKMEADTPAKKQAAKSLNADQKKQIDQALKVSKVQLSQKEKNQLYDAVAMELDPYGYFLGARESSSASAGESIFAVLNDVQFSYDGSVNYRQKLAALNFNLKYLKPTLQVQAQLPFIVDFNELKLYTNYFAFMPFLVNRESQSSYAYVDLSKYKDEFNQINFKNLAVYLKQMNAVPYALAESNQLSLLPLTAQDQQQGLTRKIRYQGTLQNVFLQMGLFDVVNEPYYTEQVKGQKFSQQDAGAVQAEYAEEAPAPASEDADVETGSAEEQLEIAAYKSAARVDELVQMKAHADMYHSDEQEAEAEDVVEAEDAGEGYTAADAAAAAACAADECDAYSSSESKNGPVDAAAEAEETDQEAGGISDVACKALVNAAKVPAGYFTLCREWYGIDLFKKPAAAEGDALREGAVADAAQLSAFEQLKPLFLAAQSQQLTDAQGFKELWQKHQAEIQLALKKDQEYSIPLTIDVGLDQAGRLLSLDYAVVKQDDRFGEFRFSSTNQISNYGHAKAIDRQLMKNAKSIEEASKGSLLERLSKDLLGTLGASSSADAAVETVQKMQEQKTADELLSQIALDTYQKTDSWLKTYQAVFGLYAVVKQTELGKHYTAAELNEIAELSAYHFNEDLSKPKGAALVRLNQLADKHQLKNSDSFASMGYAVKQIVDDATEDYLEQRDWTKHIKQHKTRQAVFAVYYAERFADEYELSAEQKQQLPKAAQIVAQAFTDDLNNKLSEQSLRNLSADDTELFDQSIYRIVYRDVLTHMPK
;
A
#
# COMPACT_ATOMS: atom_id res chain seq x y z
N MET A 1 63.09 9.78 -19.39
CA MET A 1 63.04 11.13 -18.78
C MET A 1 61.88 11.13 -17.80
N ARG A 2 62.11 11.00 -16.50
CA ARG A 2 62.59 12.03 -15.54
C ARG A 2 61.51 13.07 -15.22
N LEU A 3 60.76 12.84 -14.13
CA LEU A 3 60.70 13.69 -12.93
C LEU A 3 59.65 13.13 -11.95
N LYS A 4 60.02 12.05 -11.24
CA LYS A 4 59.32 11.49 -10.06
C LYS A 4 60.22 11.45 -8.80
N TYR A 5 61.26 12.28 -8.71
CA TYR A 5 62.25 12.22 -7.62
C TYR A 5 62.77 13.59 -7.12
N LEU A 6 61.91 14.62 -7.03
CA LEU A 6 62.37 15.93 -6.51
C LEU A 6 61.34 16.71 -5.68
N THR A 7 60.51 16.00 -4.92
CA THR A 7 59.76 16.56 -3.77
C THR A 7 59.83 15.66 -2.54
N LEU A 8 60.87 14.81 -2.49
CA LEU A 8 61.32 14.08 -1.29
C LEU A 8 62.54 14.75 -0.63
N CYS A 9 62.91 15.96 -1.08
CA CYS A 9 63.99 16.79 -0.51
C CYS A 9 63.48 18.02 0.27
N LEU A 10 62.17 18.18 0.47
CA LEU A 10 61.59 19.19 1.39
C LEU A 10 60.89 18.53 2.59
N LEU A 11 61.38 17.34 2.98
CA LEU A 11 61.01 16.60 4.18
C LEU A 11 62.19 16.51 5.17
N GLY A 12 63.13 17.46 5.12
CA GLY A 12 64.44 17.34 5.79
C GLY A 12 64.88 18.49 6.71
N LEU A 13 64.11 19.57 6.88
CA LEU A 13 64.51 20.70 7.73
C LEU A 13 63.34 21.33 8.49
N SER A 14 62.67 20.54 9.35
CA SER A 14 62.06 21.04 10.61
C SER A 14 61.52 19.88 11.46
N LEU A 15 62.39 18.93 11.81
CA LEU A 15 62.19 17.99 12.92
C LEU A 15 63.34 18.14 13.90
N SER A 16 63.32 19.25 14.66
CA SER A 16 64.03 19.40 15.94
C SER A 16 63.69 20.74 16.59
N ALA A 17 62.45 20.86 17.07
CA ALA A 17 62.13 21.78 18.16
C ALA A 17 60.96 21.19 18.96
N CYS A 18 61.30 20.46 20.02
CA CYS A 18 60.42 20.30 21.17
C CYS A 18 60.06 21.69 21.69
N THR A 19 58.87 22.18 21.37
CA THR A 19 58.20 23.20 22.18
C THR A 19 56.72 22.89 22.16
N GLN A 20 56.14 22.83 23.36
CA GLN A 20 54.71 22.86 23.60
C GLN A 20 54.14 24.16 23.01
N HIS A 21 53.80 24.16 21.73
CA HIS A 21 52.87 25.13 21.20
C HIS A 21 51.50 24.46 21.16
N VAL A 22 50.75 24.71 22.23
CA VAL A 22 49.29 24.73 22.20
C VAL A 22 48.93 25.57 20.99
N ILE A 23 48.56 24.92 19.88
CA ILE A 23 47.83 25.58 18.82
C ILE A 23 46.55 26.02 19.53
N LYS A 24 46.46 27.32 19.84
CA LYS A 24 45.17 27.96 20.05
C LYS A 24 44.44 27.79 18.72
N SER A 25 43.75 26.67 18.57
CA SER A 25 42.83 26.43 17.47
C SER A 25 41.84 27.58 17.54
N THR A 26 41.87 28.44 16.53
CA THR A 26 40.73 29.30 16.23
C THR A 26 39.50 28.41 16.30
N PRO A 27 38.47 28.74 17.10
CA PRO A 27 37.28 27.89 17.18
C PRO A 27 36.79 27.67 15.75
N ALA A 28 36.69 26.41 15.35
CA ALA A 28 36.21 26.06 14.02
C ALA A 28 34.84 26.70 13.86
N SER A 29 34.63 27.39 12.73
CA SER A 29 33.33 27.99 12.44
C SER A 29 32.26 26.89 12.34
N SER A 30 30.99 27.24 12.64
CA SER A 30 29.87 26.29 12.53
C SER A 30 29.83 25.60 11.16
N GLU A 31 30.11 26.35 10.10
CA GLU A 31 30.19 25.84 8.73
C GLU A 31 31.29 24.78 8.54
N GLN A 32 32.48 25.00 9.11
CA GLN A 32 33.58 24.02 9.08
C GLN A 32 33.25 22.75 9.88
N LEU A 33 32.55 22.89 11.02
CA LEU A 33 32.08 21.75 11.81
C LEU A 33 31.01 20.97 11.03
N GLY A 34 30.05 21.66 10.43
CA GLY A 34 29.01 21.05 9.62
C GLY A 34 29.57 20.28 8.42
N ALA A 35 30.50 20.90 7.67
CA ALA A 35 31.20 20.23 6.57
C ALA A 35 32.01 19.01 7.04
N SER A 36 32.67 19.09 8.21
CA SER A 36 33.41 17.95 8.77
C SER A 36 32.47 16.79 9.14
N ALA A 37 31.32 17.09 9.74
CA ALA A 37 30.33 16.07 10.11
C ALA A 37 29.74 15.39 8.86
N ALA A 38 29.31 16.18 7.87
CA ALA A 38 28.77 15.69 6.61
C ALA A 38 29.80 14.83 5.85
N ASN A 39 31.04 15.32 5.68
CA ASN A 39 32.11 14.57 5.02
C ASN A 39 32.43 13.26 5.74
N GLY A 40 32.44 13.29 7.07
CA GLY A 40 32.66 12.09 7.89
C GLY A 40 31.62 11.01 7.61
N ILE A 41 30.34 11.36 7.67
CA ILE A 41 29.21 10.46 7.39
C ILE A 41 29.28 9.95 5.94
N ASN A 42 29.56 10.85 5.00
CA ASN A 42 29.63 10.52 3.57
C ASN A 42 30.79 9.60 3.20
N ALA A 43 31.81 9.48 4.04
CA ALA A 43 32.93 8.55 3.84
C ALA A 43 32.46 7.08 3.73
N ILE A 44 31.32 6.73 4.33
CA ILE A 44 30.71 5.39 4.23
C ILE A 44 30.31 5.07 2.78
N LEU A 45 29.95 6.08 1.99
CA LEU A 45 29.55 5.94 0.58
C LEU A 45 30.75 6.03 -0.37
N GLU A 46 31.95 6.32 0.14
CA GLU A 46 33.18 6.50 -0.65
C GLU A 46 34.14 5.32 -0.55
N THR A 47 33.87 4.40 0.37
CA THR A 47 34.67 3.20 0.58
C THR A 47 34.15 2.02 -0.24
N SER A 48 35.00 1.03 -0.52
CA SER A 48 34.57 -0.21 -1.18
C SER A 48 33.82 -1.17 -0.24
N SER A 49 34.09 -1.06 1.06
CA SER A 49 33.47 -1.87 2.10
C SER A 49 33.70 -1.26 3.49
N TYR A 50 32.91 -1.66 4.49
CA TYR A 50 33.10 -1.31 5.89
C TYR A 50 32.37 -2.29 6.81
N ASP A 51 32.78 -2.34 8.08
CA ASP A 51 32.04 -2.99 9.15
C ASP A 51 31.23 -1.97 9.94
N MET A 52 30.08 -2.38 10.44
CA MET A 52 29.26 -1.58 11.33
C MET A 52 28.86 -2.37 12.57
N ALA A 53 28.71 -1.68 13.69
CA ALA A 53 28.10 -2.24 14.88
C ALA A 53 27.33 -1.14 15.61
N GLY A 54 26.23 -1.49 16.26
CA GLY A 54 25.45 -0.52 17.01
C GLY A 54 24.64 -1.17 18.10
N GLN A 55 24.11 -0.33 18.97
CA GLN A 55 23.15 -0.71 20.00
C GLN A 55 22.14 0.42 20.17
N PHE A 56 20.91 0.06 20.49
CA PHE A 56 19.90 1.03 20.86
C PHE A 56 19.13 0.58 22.09
N SER A 57 18.69 1.57 22.86
CA SER A 57 17.95 1.39 24.08
C SER A 57 16.82 2.40 24.16
N LEU A 58 15.79 2.00 24.89
CA LEU A 58 14.56 2.74 25.03
C LEU A 58 14.25 2.76 26.53
N GLN A 59 14.39 3.94 27.13
CA GLN A 59 14.29 4.15 28.56
C GLN A 59 13.06 4.98 28.88
N THR A 60 12.34 4.59 29.94
CA THR A 60 11.21 5.36 30.48
C THR A 60 11.38 5.59 31.97
N THR A 61 11.12 6.81 32.43
CA THR A 61 11.09 7.15 33.87
C THR A 61 9.65 7.18 34.36
N GLN A 62 9.14 6.00 34.73
CA GLN A 62 7.78 5.87 35.24
C GLN A 62 7.57 6.81 36.45
N HIS A 63 6.62 7.74 36.36
CA HIS A 63 6.22 8.51 37.54
C HIS A 63 5.61 7.56 38.58
N GLN A 64 6.26 7.45 39.73
CA GLN A 64 5.76 6.66 40.85
C GLN A 64 4.41 7.23 41.33
N LYS A 65 3.41 6.34 41.39
CA LYS A 65 2.04 6.52 41.91
C LYS A 65 1.15 7.49 41.12
N MET A 66 0.41 6.95 40.15
CA MET A 66 -1.00 7.36 40.03
C MET A 66 -1.63 7.08 41.40
N GLU A 67 -2.05 8.11 42.13
CA GLU A 67 -2.96 7.94 43.25
C GLU A 67 -4.10 7.03 42.80
N ALA A 68 -4.51 6.10 43.67
CA ALA A 68 -5.54 5.12 43.38
C ALA A 68 -6.89 5.82 43.15
N ASP A 69 -7.09 6.35 41.94
CA ASP A 69 -8.38 6.87 41.52
C ASP A 69 -9.35 5.69 41.49
N THR A 70 -10.48 5.89 42.17
CA THR A 70 -11.47 4.86 42.51
C THR A 70 -11.95 4.13 41.25
N PRO A 71 -12.20 2.80 41.28
CA PRO A 71 -12.53 1.98 40.09
C PRO A 71 -13.67 2.53 39.19
N ALA A 72 -14.56 3.37 39.72
CA ALA A 72 -15.61 4.05 38.97
C ALA A 72 -15.09 5.06 37.90
N LYS A 73 -13.93 5.72 38.13
CA LYS A 73 -13.34 6.64 37.13
C LYS A 73 -12.58 5.90 36.02
N LYS A 74 -12.03 4.72 36.29
CA LYS A 74 -11.30 3.90 35.30
C LYS A 74 -12.21 3.24 34.25
N GLN A 75 -13.48 2.98 34.58
CA GLN A 75 -14.48 2.48 33.61
C GLN A 75 -15.05 3.58 32.69
N ALA A 76 -15.06 4.84 33.14
CA ALA A 76 -15.59 5.96 32.38
C ALA A 76 -14.68 6.43 31.23
N ALA A 77 -13.41 6.03 31.22
CA ALA A 77 -12.45 6.36 30.15
C ALA A 77 -12.28 5.26 29.07
N LYS A 78 -12.89 4.07 29.27
CA LYS A 78 -12.72 2.90 28.37
C LYS A 78 -13.99 2.43 27.68
N SER A 79 -15.14 3.04 27.97
CA SER A 79 -16.41 2.65 27.35
C SER A 79 -17.01 3.85 26.64
N LEU A 80 -17.57 3.63 25.45
CA LEU A 80 -18.30 4.67 24.71
C LEU A 80 -19.32 5.34 25.64
N ASN A 81 -19.41 6.66 25.55
CA ASN A 81 -20.39 7.41 26.30
C ASN A 81 -21.82 7.06 25.84
N ALA A 82 -22.83 7.42 26.63
CA ALA A 82 -24.22 7.04 26.35
C ALA A 82 -24.74 7.60 25.02
N ASP A 83 -24.27 8.79 24.62
CA ASP A 83 -24.68 9.45 23.38
C ASP A 83 -24.07 8.78 22.14
N GLN A 84 -22.80 8.36 22.20
CA GLN A 84 -22.12 7.59 21.16
C GLN A 84 -22.79 6.23 20.94
N LYS A 85 -23.10 5.51 22.03
CA LYS A 85 -23.85 4.24 21.93
C LYS A 85 -25.22 4.45 21.29
N LYS A 86 -25.91 5.53 21.65
CA LYS A 86 -27.21 5.89 21.08
C LYS A 86 -27.11 6.23 19.59
N GLN A 87 -26.06 6.92 19.14
CA GLN A 87 -25.82 7.22 17.73
C GLN A 87 -25.56 5.94 16.92
N ILE A 88 -24.72 5.04 17.42
CA ILE A 88 -24.49 3.73 16.79
C ILE A 88 -25.79 2.94 16.72
N ASP A 89 -26.59 2.92 17.79
CA ASP A 89 -27.88 2.24 17.81
C ASP A 89 -28.91 2.84 16.84
N GLN A 90 -28.90 4.16 16.68
CA GLN A 90 -29.76 4.84 15.72
C GLN A 90 -29.32 4.55 14.28
N ALA A 91 -28.01 4.53 14.00
CA ALA A 91 -27.48 4.14 12.71
C ALA A 91 -27.88 2.69 12.36
N LEU A 92 -27.66 1.74 13.27
CA LEU A 92 -28.08 0.34 13.09
C LEU A 92 -29.59 0.22 12.82
N LYS A 93 -30.41 0.98 13.55
CA LYS A 93 -31.87 0.97 13.40
C LYS A 93 -32.34 1.54 12.06
N VAL A 94 -31.76 2.66 11.61
CA VAL A 94 -32.12 3.29 10.33
C VAL A 94 -31.71 2.39 9.16
N SER A 95 -30.51 1.83 9.23
CA SER A 95 -29.98 0.89 8.25
C SER A 95 -30.65 -0.49 8.30
N LYS A 96 -31.59 -0.72 9.24
CA LYS A 96 -32.28 -2.00 9.49
C LYS A 96 -31.31 -3.17 9.71
N VAL A 97 -30.10 -2.89 10.19
CA VAL A 97 -29.10 -3.89 10.53
C VAL A 97 -29.47 -4.48 11.89
N GLN A 98 -29.67 -5.79 11.93
CA GLN A 98 -29.93 -6.52 13.17
C GLN A 98 -28.64 -7.18 13.63
N LEU A 99 -28.05 -6.64 14.70
CA LEU A 99 -26.94 -7.26 15.41
C LEU A 99 -27.45 -7.97 16.66
N SER A 100 -26.86 -9.13 16.96
CA SER A 100 -27.01 -9.76 18.27
C SER A 100 -26.43 -8.88 19.37
N GLN A 101 -26.83 -9.13 20.62
CA GLN A 101 -26.27 -8.40 21.76
C GLN A 101 -24.74 -8.58 21.87
N LYS A 102 -24.21 -9.74 21.42
CA LYS A 102 -22.77 -10.01 21.39
C LYS A 102 -22.06 -9.13 20.36
N GLU A 103 -22.55 -9.13 19.12
CA GLU A 103 -21.96 -8.33 18.02
C GLU A 103 -22.04 -6.83 18.29
N LYS A 104 -23.15 -6.39 18.87
CA LYS A 104 -23.33 -4.99 19.26
C LYS A 104 -22.35 -4.56 20.36
N ASN A 105 -22.08 -5.43 21.34
CA ASN A 105 -21.08 -5.16 22.36
C ASN A 105 -19.66 -5.16 21.76
N GLN A 106 -19.37 -6.09 20.85
CA GLN A 106 -18.09 -6.11 20.12
C GLN A 106 -17.88 -4.83 19.31
N LEU A 107 -18.93 -4.33 18.64
CA LEU A 107 -18.89 -3.06 17.93
C LEU A 107 -18.57 -1.90 18.89
N TYR A 108 -19.21 -1.85 20.06
CA TYR A 108 -18.91 -0.81 21.06
C TYR A 108 -17.47 -0.84 21.56
N ASP A 109 -16.93 -2.04 21.79
CA ASP A 109 -15.57 -2.22 22.27
C ASP A 109 -14.54 -1.87 21.19
N ALA A 110 -14.78 -2.26 19.94
CA ALA A 110 -13.93 -1.92 18.80
C ALA A 110 -13.86 -0.41 18.57
N VAL A 111 -15.00 0.29 18.62
CA VAL A 111 -15.05 1.75 18.47
C VAL A 111 -14.35 2.43 19.64
N ALA A 112 -14.50 1.93 20.87
CA ALA A 112 -13.81 2.48 22.03
C ALA A 112 -12.28 2.33 21.96
N MET A 113 -11.80 1.24 21.37
CA MET A 113 -10.36 1.02 21.10
C MET A 113 -9.84 1.96 20.03
N GLU A 114 -10.62 2.24 19.00
CA GLU A 114 -10.22 3.12 17.91
C GLU A 114 -10.13 4.60 18.33
N LEU A 115 -10.90 4.98 19.34
CA LEU A 115 -10.85 6.29 19.97
C LEU A 115 -9.72 6.42 21.02
N ASP A 116 -8.90 5.38 21.27
CA ASP A 116 -7.76 5.45 22.22
C ASP A 116 -6.47 5.92 21.50
N PRO A 117 -5.94 7.13 21.82
CA PRO A 117 -4.74 7.68 21.17
C PRO A 117 -3.45 6.86 21.42
N TYR A 118 -3.45 5.91 22.35
CA TYR A 118 -2.35 4.98 22.60
C TYR A 118 -2.62 3.55 22.11
N GLY A 119 -3.78 3.29 21.50
CA GLY A 119 -4.21 1.96 21.06
C GLY A 119 -3.23 1.32 20.06
N TYR A 120 -2.67 2.13 19.16
CA TYR A 120 -1.71 1.69 18.14
C TYR A 120 -0.33 1.32 18.72
N PHE A 121 0.20 2.10 19.68
CA PHE A 121 1.54 1.90 20.25
C PHE A 121 1.63 0.76 21.28
N LEU A 122 0.53 0.45 21.97
CA LEU A 122 0.52 -0.53 23.06
C LEU A 122 0.18 -1.95 22.61
N GLY A 123 -0.08 -2.18 21.32
CA GLY A 123 -0.48 -3.50 20.80
C GLY A 123 -1.64 -4.11 21.59
N ALA A 124 -2.55 -3.28 22.10
CA ALA A 124 -3.50 -3.68 23.13
C ALA A 124 -4.73 -4.37 22.52
N ARG A 125 -4.53 -5.57 21.96
CA ARG A 125 -5.57 -6.59 21.75
C ARG A 125 -5.99 -7.29 23.05
N GLU A 126 -5.79 -6.65 24.21
CA GLU A 126 -6.36 -7.11 25.48
C GLU A 126 -7.19 -6.01 26.17
N SER A 127 -8.49 -6.28 26.20
CA SER A 127 -9.36 -5.86 27.28
C SER A 127 -8.74 -6.20 28.64
N SER A 128 -8.79 -5.25 29.58
CA SER A 128 -8.50 -5.41 31.01
C SER A 128 -7.03 -5.45 31.44
N SER A 129 -6.29 -4.36 31.25
CA SER A 129 -5.68 -3.65 32.41
C SER A 129 -4.92 -2.40 31.97
N ALA A 130 -4.92 -1.38 32.82
CA ALA A 130 -3.93 -0.29 32.73
C ALA A 130 -2.50 -0.78 33.03
N SER A 131 -2.33 -2.02 33.52
CA SER A 131 -1.03 -2.62 33.83
C SER A 131 -0.29 -3.23 32.63
N ALA A 132 -0.97 -3.51 31.50
CA ALA A 132 -0.29 -4.04 30.31
C ALA A 132 0.63 -3.00 29.65
N GLY A 133 0.16 -1.75 29.52
CA GLY A 133 0.98 -0.65 29.01
C GLY A 133 2.16 -0.28 29.92
N GLU A 134 1.94 -0.28 31.25
CA GLU A 134 3.03 -0.13 32.22
C GLU A 134 4.03 -1.31 32.17
N SER A 135 3.57 -2.53 31.85
CA SER A 135 4.41 -3.73 31.76
C SER A 135 5.30 -3.77 30.52
N ILE A 136 4.84 -3.26 29.37
CA ILE A 136 5.65 -3.22 28.14
C ILE A 136 6.81 -2.25 28.30
N PHE A 137 6.58 -1.05 28.85
CA PHE A 137 7.67 -0.10 29.10
C PHE A 137 8.65 -0.58 30.18
N ALA A 138 8.17 -1.29 31.20
CA ALA A 138 9.04 -1.95 32.18
C ALA A 138 9.91 -3.06 31.55
N VAL A 139 9.39 -3.79 30.55
CA VAL A 139 10.15 -4.77 29.77
C VAL A 139 11.16 -4.07 28.86
N LEU A 140 10.78 -2.98 28.18
CA LEU A 140 11.67 -2.24 27.27
C LEU A 140 12.93 -1.71 27.99
N ASN A 141 12.82 -1.30 29.26
CA ASN A 141 13.97 -0.91 30.07
C ASN A 141 14.98 -2.05 30.29
N ASP A 142 14.52 -3.30 30.30
CA ASP A 142 15.31 -4.52 30.54
C ASP A 142 15.76 -5.20 29.23
N VAL A 143 15.38 -4.64 28.06
CA VAL A 143 15.73 -5.13 26.73
C VAL A 143 16.86 -4.28 26.14
N GLN A 144 17.89 -4.94 25.63
CA GLN A 144 18.97 -4.35 24.86
C GLN A 144 18.95 -4.91 23.45
N PHE A 145 18.92 -4.00 22.48
CA PHE A 145 19.08 -4.35 21.07
C PHE A 145 20.48 -3.95 20.63
N SER A 146 21.17 -4.86 19.94
CA SER A 146 22.42 -4.54 19.27
C SER A 146 22.47 -5.18 17.90
N TYR A 147 23.35 -4.67 17.05
CA TYR A 147 23.57 -5.22 15.74
C TYR A 147 25.04 -5.11 15.36
N ASP A 148 25.48 -6.00 14.47
CA ASP A 148 26.80 -5.97 13.88
C ASP A 148 26.74 -6.51 12.46
N GLY A 149 27.57 -6.00 11.57
CA GLY A 149 27.47 -6.33 10.16
C GLY A 149 28.62 -5.80 9.32
N SER A 150 28.59 -6.17 8.06
CA SER A 150 29.60 -5.83 7.06
C SER A 150 28.94 -5.53 5.74
N VAL A 151 29.36 -4.45 5.07
CA VAL A 151 28.86 -4.06 3.76
C VAL A 151 30.02 -4.11 2.77
N ASN A 152 29.80 -4.76 1.64
CA ASN A 152 30.76 -4.91 0.55
C ASN A 152 30.14 -4.45 -0.78
N TYR A 153 30.26 -3.17 -1.11
CA TYR A 153 29.65 -2.60 -2.32
C TYR A 153 30.14 -3.27 -3.61
N ARG A 154 31.46 -3.53 -3.72
CA ARG A 154 32.03 -4.19 -4.92
C ARG A 154 31.53 -5.62 -5.10
N GLN A 155 31.34 -6.33 -3.98
CA GLN A 155 30.81 -7.69 -4.03
C GLN A 155 29.29 -7.71 -4.10
N LYS A 156 28.62 -6.54 -3.98
CA LYS A 156 27.16 -6.43 -3.91
C LYS A 156 26.58 -7.33 -2.82
N LEU A 157 27.23 -7.35 -1.66
CA LEU A 157 26.84 -8.14 -0.49
C LEU A 157 26.78 -7.28 0.76
N ALA A 158 25.78 -7.53 1.61
CA ALA A 158 25.73 -7.00 2.97
C ALA A 158 25.33 -8.10 3.95
N ALA A 159 25.91 -8.11 5.14
CA ALA A 159 25.52 -9.01 6.23
C ALA A 159 25.21 -8.18 7.47
N LEU A 160 24.16 -8.58 8.20
CA LEU A 160 23.68 -7.88 9.38
C LEU A 160 23.16 -8.90 10.39
N ASN A 161 23.72 -8.90 11.58
CA ASN A 161 23.28 -9.68 12.72
C ASN A 161 22.52 -8.77 13.67
N PHE A 162 21.27 -9.08 13.96
CA PHE A 162 20.54 -8.45 15.05
C PHE A 162 20.63 -9.30 16.31
N ASN A 163 20.86 -8.67 17.44
CA ASN A 163 20.99 -9.31 18.73
C ASN A 163 19.97 -8.69 19.68
N LEU A 164 19.16 -9.56 20.30
CA LEU A 164 18.22 -9.20 21.34
C LEU A 164 18.72 -9.79 22.65
N LYS A 165 18.89 -8.97 23.68
CA LYS A 165 19.27 -9.41 25.01
C LYS A 165 18.29 -8.87 26.04
N TYR A 166 17.58 -9.77 26.70
CA TYR A 166 16.68 -9.43 27.81
C TYR A 166 17.31 -9.86 29.13
N LEU A 167 17.43 -8.92 30.08
CA LEU A 167 18.13 -9.13 31.34
C LEU A 167 17.24 -8.82 32.54
N LYS A 168 16.95 -9.86 33.33
CA LYS A 168 16.43 -9.77 34.69
C LYS A 168 17.41 -10.45 35.66
N PRO A 169 17.40 -10.13 36.96
CA PRO A 169 18.32 -10.75 37.94
C PRO A 169 18.38 -12.28 37.93
N THR A 170 17.31 -12.96 37.51
CA THR A 170 17.20 -14.43 37.48
C THR A 170 16.99 -15.01 36.08
N LEU A 171 16.96 -14.18 35.02
CA LEU A 171 16.66 -14.64 33.67
C LEU A 171 17.48 -13.85 32.64
N GLN A 172 18.22 -14.57 31.82
CA GLN A 172 18.89 -14.03 30.64
C GLN A 172 18.35 -14.75 29.41
N VAL A 173 17.76 -13.99 28.49
CA VAL A 173 17.38 -14.48 27.16
C VAL A 173 18.22 -13.73 26.14
N GLN A 174 18.88 -14.47 25.25
CA GLN A 174 19.64 -13.91 24.16
C GLN A 174 19.24 -14.60 22.85
N ALA A 175 18.87 -13.79 21.86
CA ALA A 175 18.55 -14.26 20.52
C ALA A 175 19.38 -13.48 19.50
N GLN A 176 19.80 -14.14 18.42
CA GLN A 176 20.56 -13.54 17.34
C GLN A 176 19.92 -13.89 16.00
N LEU A 177 19.54 -12.88 15.21
CA LEU A 177 19.00 -13.04 13.86
C LEU A 177 20.03 -12.58 12.82
N PRO A 178 20.70 -13.51 12.13
CA PRO A 178 21.58 -13.14 11.03
C PRO A 178 20.79 -12.94 9.73
N PHE A 179 21.22 -11.94 8.97
CA PHE A 179 20.75 -11.63 7.63
C PHE A 179 21.93 -11.45 6.69
N ILE A 180 21.79 -11.91 5.46
CA ILE A 180 22.70 -11.61 4.36
C ILE A 180 21.86 -11.20 3.16
N VAL A 181 22.16 -10.06 2.57
CA VAL A 181 21.57 -9.59 1.31
C VAL A 181 22.59 -9.79 0.21
N ASP A 182 22.22 -10.57 -0.82
CA ASP A 182 22.98 -10.67 -2.06
C ASP A 182 22.27 -9.91 -3.18
N PHE A 183 22.83 -8.76 -3.55
CA PHE A 183 22.28 -7.91 -4.61
C PHE A 183 22.64 -8.41 -6.03
N ASN A 184 23.48 -9.44 -6.17
CA ASN A 184 23.70 -10.08 -7.49
C ASN A 184 22.60 -11.08 -7.79
N GLU A 185 22.25 -11.89 -6.79
CA GLU A 185 21.22 -12.94 -6.89
C GLU A 185 19.83 -12.45 -6.46
N LEU A 186 19.73 -11.21 -5.95
CA LEU A 186 18.52 -10.63 -5.36
C LEU A 186 17.88 -11.54 -4.31
N LYS A 187 18.71 -12.09 -3.43
CA LYS A 187 18.29 -13.01 -2.37
C LYS A 187 18.57 -12.43 -0.99
N LEU A 188 17.57 -12.55 -0.12
CA LEU A 188 17.71 -12.28 1.30
C LEU A 188 17.84 -13.61 2.04
N TYR A 189 19.01 -13.88 2.61
CA TYR A 189 19.29 -15.06 3.41
C TYR A 189 19.13 -14.75 4.89
N THR A 190 18.49 -15.64 5.64
CA THR A 190 18.39 -15.52 7.10
C THR A 190 18.32 -16.88 7.79
N ASN A 191 18.73 -16.93 9.04
CA ASN A 191 18.48 -18.07 9.92
C ASN A 191 17.43 -17.65 10.98
N TYR A 192 16.15 -17.80 10.65
CA TYR A 192 15.04 -17.39 11.51
C TYR A 192 14.78 -18.33 12.71
N PHE A 193 15.57 -19.42 12.83
CA PHE A 193 15.43 -20.40 13.90
C PHE A 193 15.68 -19.83 15.29
N ALA A 194 16.44 -18.74 15.41
CA ALA A 194 16.72 -18.10 16.70
C ALA A 194 15.46 -17.59 17.43
N PHE A 195 14.36 -17.35 16.70
CA PHE A 195 13.10 -16.87 17.26
C PHE A 195 11.99 -17.92 17.22
N MET A 196 12.10 -18.90 16.32
CA MET A 196 11.08 -19.93 16.10
C MET A 196 11.67 -21.35 16.03
N PRO A 197 12.43 -21.80 17.05
CA PRO A 197 13.19 -23.06 16.98
C PRO A 197 12.31 -24.32 16.89
N PHE A 198 11.05 -24.22 17.32
CA PHE A 198 10.09 -25.32 17.31
C PHE A 198 9.31 -25.43 15.99
N LEU A 199 9.35 -24.40 15.14
CA LEU A 199 8.47 -24.30 13.99
C LEU A 199 9.03 -24.93 12.71
N VAL A 200 10.26 -25.43 12.73
CA VAL A 200 10.97 -25.88 11.54
C VAL A 200 11.71 -27.19 11.80
N ASN A 201 11.94 -27.98 10.75
CA ASN A 201 12.53 -29.32 10.90
C ASN A 201 13.92 -29.27 11.53
N ARG A 202 14.21 -30.27 12.38
CA ARG A 202 15.51 -30.41 13.05
C ARG A 202 16.70 -30.42 12.08
N GLU A 203 16.52 -30.95 10.87
CA GLU A 203 17.53 -31.01 9.83
C GLU A 203 17.83 -29.65 9.18
N SER A 204 16.89 -28.71 9.25
CA SER A 204 17.03 -27.36 8.68
C SER A 204 17.56 -26.34 9.70
N GLN A 205 17.65 -26.69 10.99
CA GLN A 205 17.95 -25.76 12.10
C GLN A 205 19.30 -25.02 12.02
N SER A 206 20.28 -25.59 11.32
CA SER A 206 21.58 -24.93 11.12
C SER A 206 21.74 -24.27 9.74
N SER A 207 20.75 -24.42 8.85
CA SER A 207 20.80 -23.88 7.50
C SER A 207 20.16 -22.50 7.42
N TYR A 208 20.70 -21.65 6.55
CA TYR A 208 20.01 -20.42 6.18
C TYR A 208 18.82 -20.78 5.28
N ALA A 209 17.76 -19.98 5.38
CA ALA A 209 16.71 -19.93 4.40
C ALA A 209 16.89 -18.66 3.54
N TYR A 210 16.36 -18.66 2.31
CA TYR A 210 16.33 -17.46 1.47
C TYR A 210 14.93 -17.08 1.00
N VAL A 211 14.73 -15.79 0.82
CA VAL A 211 13.63 -15.18 0.08
C VAL A 211 14.19 -14.70 -1.26
N ASP A 212 13.55 -15.12 -2.36
CA ASP A 212 13.91 -14.69 -3.70
C ASP A 212 13.17 -13.38 -4.05
N LEU A 213 13.95 -12.34 -4.36
CA LEU A 213 13.46 -11.02 -4.76
C LEU A 213 13.73 -10.76 -6.25
N SER A 214 14.08 -11.79 -7.03
CA SER A 214 14.35 -11.67 -8.47
C SER A 214 13.17 -11.12 -9.26
N LYS A 215 11.95 -11.20 -8.74
CA LYS A 215 10.78 -10.53 -9.33
C LYS A 215 10.90 -9.00 -9.42
N TYR A 216 11.79 -8.38 -8.63
CA TYR A 216 12.06 -6.94 -8.65
C TYR A 216 13.37 -6.58 -9.36
N LYS A 217 13.89 -7.51 -10.17
CA LYS A 217 15.21 -7.39 -10.78
C LYS A 217 15.27 -6.24 -11.79
N ASP A 218 14.20 -6.03 -12.53
CA ASP A 218 14.16 -5.00 -13.55
C ASP A 218 14.13 -3.61 -12.93
N GLU A 219 13.33 -3.40 -11.88
CA GLU A 219 13.33 -2.16 -11.11
C GLU A 219 14.69 -1.91 -10.46
N PHE A 220 15.32 -2.93 -9.90
CA PHE A 220 16.65 -2.79 -9.28
C PHE A 220 17.75 -2.45 -10.29
N ASN A 221 17.70 -3.04 -11.49
CA ASN A 221 18.68 -2.80 -12.55
C ASN A 221 18.56 -1.40 -13.17
N GLN A 222 17.37 -0.79 -13.12
CA GLN A 222 17.16 0.58 -13.57
C GLN A 222 17.82 1.62 -12.65
N ILE A 223 18.11 1.26 -11.39
CA ILE A 223 18.69 2.18 -10.41
C ILE A 223 20.15 2.51 -10.74
N ASN A 224 20.44 3.79 -10.95
CA ASN A 224 21.79 4.33 -11.04
C ASN A 224 22.39 4.53 -9.65
N PHE A 225 23.04 3.50 -9.12
CA PHE A 225 23.69 3.52 -7.80
C PHE A 225 24.73 4.62 -7.61
N LYS A 226 25.38 5.08 -8.69
CA LYS A 226 26.33 6.20 -8.62
C LYS A 226 25.58 7.50 -8.29
N ASN A 227 24.49 7.78 -9.00
CA ASN A 227 23.67 8.96 -8.76
C ASN A 227 22.94 8.87 -7.42
N LEU A 228 22.46 7.68 -7.03
CA LEU A 228 21.91 7.43 -5.70
C LEU A 228 22.93 7.79 -4.61
N ALA A 229 24.18 7.36 -4.73
CA ALA A 229 25.22 7.68 -3.76
C ALA A 229 25.50 9.19 -3.69
N VAL A 230 25.49 9.90 -4.82
CA VAL A 230 25.67 11.36 -4.84
C VAL A 230 24.49 12.06 -4.15
N TYR A 231 23.26 11.64 -4.44
CA TYR A 231 22.05 12.16 -3.79
C TYR A 231 22.07 11.95 -2.28
N LEU A 232 22.33 10.71 -1.82
CA LEU A 232 22.41 10.38 -0.39
C LEU A 232 23.49 11.20 0.33
N LYS A 233 24.62 11.49 -0.32
CA LYS A 233 25.65 12.37 0.25
C LYS A 233 25.15 13.78 0.48
N GLN A 234 24.37 14.32 -0.45
CA GLN A 234 23.81 15.66 -0.31
C GLN A 234 22.71 15.69 0.75
N MET A 235 21.81 14.70 0.75
CA MET A 235 20.78 14.53 1.78
C MET A 235 21.39 14.46 3.20
N ASN A 236 22.44 13.65 3.39
CA ASN A 236 23.15 13.55 4.68
C ASN A 236 23.80 14.88 5.12
N ALA A 237 24.15 15.75 4.17
CA ALA A 237 24.77 17.03 4.45
C ALA A 237 23.76 18.12 4.84
N VAL A 238 22.48 18.00 4.44
CA VAL A 238 21.44 19.02 4.65
C VAL A 238 21.33 19.48 6.12
N PRO A 239 21.17 18.59 7.12
CA PRO A 239 20.98 19.04 8.50
C PRO A 239 22.17 19.85 9.04
N TYR A 240 23.38 19.54 8.57
CA TYR A 240 24.61 20.22 8.99
C TYR A 240 24.88 21.50 8.20
N ALA A 241 24.50 21.54 6.92
CA ALA A 241 24.61 22.73 6.08
C ALA A 241 23.65 23.85 6.53
N LEU A 242 22.45 23.45 6.96
CA LEU A 242 21.39 24.35 7.46
C LEU A 242 21.52 24.70 8.94
N ALA A 243 22.42 24.05 9.68
CA ALA A 243 22.56 24.27 11.12
C ALA A 243 22.94 25.71 11.45
N GLU A 244 22.24 26.30 12.42
CA GLU A 244 22.59 27.59 13.00
C GLU A 244 23.87 27.50 13.84
N SER A 245 24.51 28.65 14.12
CA SER A 245 25.81 28.67 14.79
C SER A 245 25.83 28.08 16.21
N ASN A 246 24.67 28.00 16.86
CA ASN A 246 24.49 27.41 18.19
C ASN A 246 24.09 25.93 18.14
N GLN A 247 23.72 25.39 16.98
CA GLN A 247 23.28 24.00 16.84
C GLN A 247 24.45 23.03 16.67
N LEU A 248 25.63 23.53 16.27
CA LEU A 248 26.85 22.73 16.14
C LEU A 248 27.88 23.13 17.17
N SER A 249 28.44 22.14 17.86
CA SER A 249 29.51 22.34 18.83
C SER A 249 30.57 21.26 18.73
N LEU A 250 31.82 21.64 18.99
CA LEU A 250 32.92 20.69 19.12
C LEU A 250 32.97 20.21 20.57
N LEU A 251 32.82 18.90 20.78
CA LEU A 251 32.92 18.30 22.10
C LEU A 251 34.38 17.96 22.46
N PRO A 252 34.76 18.11 23.74
CA PRO A 252 36.03 17.58 24.21
C PRO A 252 36.03 16.05 24.14
N LEU A 253 37.15 15.47 23.72
CA LEU A 253 37.31 14.01 23.68
C LEU A 253 37.57 13.47 25.08
N THR A 254 36.81 12.45 25.47
CA THR A 254 37.07 11.65 26.66
C THR A 254 38.24 10.70 26.46
N ALA A 255 38.76 10.11 27.55
CA ALA A 255 39.77 9.06 27.45
C ALA A 255 39.28 7.85 26.64
N GLN A 256 37.99 7.52 26.73
CA GLN A 256 37.36 6.45 25.95
C GLN A 256 37.32 6.81 24.45
N ASP A 257 36.95 8.05 24.12
CA ASP A 257 36.95 8.51 22.71
C ASP A 257 38.36 8.37 22.10
N GLN A 258 39.39 8.77 22.84
CA GLN A 258 40.78 8.66 22.40
C GLN A 258 41.24 7.20 22.24
N GLN A 259 40.85 6.32 23.16
CA GLN A 259 41.14 4.88 23.06
C GLN A 259 40.45 4.23 21.86
N GLN A 260 39.26 4.70 21.49
CA GLN A 260 38.55 4.25 20.31
C GLN A 260 39.16 4.79 19.01
N GLY A 261 40.05 5.78 19.07
CA GLY A 261 40.72 6.38 17.92
C GLY A 261 40.05 7.64 17.38
N LEU A 262 39.09 8.22 18.12
CA LEU A 262 38.47 9.49 17.74
C LEU A 262 39.48 10.63 17.89
N THR A 263 39.53 11.49 16.87
CA THR A 263 40.31 12.74 16.89
C THR A 263 39.44 13.98 16.94
N ARG A 264 38.14 13.83 16.67
CA ARG A 264 37.15 14.91 16.75
C ARG A 264 35.78 14.34 17.07
N LYS A 265 35.01 15.06 17.89
CA LYS A 265 33.60 14.73 18.18
C LYS A 265 32.76 15.99 18.01
N ILE A 266 31.81 15.96 17.09
CA ILE A 266 30.96 17.10 16.73
C ILE A 266 29.54 16.80 17.16
N ARG A 267 28.91 17.70 17.90
CA ARG A 267 27.53 17.56 18.35
C ARG A 267 26.62 18.48 17.55
N TYR A 268 25.56 17.91 17.00
CA TYR A 268 24.38 18.60 16.51
C TYR A 268 23.27 18.58 17.56
N GLN A 269 22.64 19.73 17.80
CA GLN A 269 21.47 19.90 18.65
C GLN A 269 20.36 20.57 17.86
N GLY A 270 19.22 19.89 17.75
CA GLY A 270 18.06 20.38 17.03
C GLY A 270 16.79 19.68 17.49
N THR A 271 15.78 19.64 16.62
CA THR A 271 14.55 18.91 16.86
C THR A 271 14.33 17.90 15.75
N LEU A 272 13.70 16.77 16.09
CA LEU A 272 13.44 15.70 15.14
C LEU A 272 12.57 16.18 13.96
N GLN A 273 11.54 16.98 14.26
CA GLN A 273 10.64 17.56 13.26
C GLN A 273 11.38 18.46 12.28
N ASN A 274 12.30 19.29 12.75
CA ASN A 274 13.04 20.19 11.88
C ASN A 274 13.99 19.42 10.94
N VAL A 275 14.65 18.36 11.42
CA VAL A 275 15.48 17.51 10.56
C VAL A 275 14.64 16.81 9.49
N PHE A 276 13.47 16.25 9.86
CA PHE A 276 12.57 15.64 8.88
C PHE A 276 12.01 16.63 7.88
N LEU A 277 11.64 17.84 8.33
CA LEU A 277 11.18 18.90 7.44
C LEU A 277 12.25 19.26 6.40
N GLN A 278 13.49 19.44 6.85
CA GLN A 278 14.62 19.77 5.99
C GLN A 278 14.88 18.67 4.94
N MET A 279 14.90 17.41 5.36
CA MET A 279 15.11 16.28 4.46
C MET A 279 13.94 16.09 3.49
N GLY A 280 12.70 16.17 3.98
CA GLY A 280 11.52 16.04 3.14
C GLY A 280 11.42 17.13 2.08
N LEU A 281 11.69 18.39 2.42
CA LEU A 281 11.67 19.48 1.44
C LEU A 281 12.86 19.39 0.47
N PHE A 282 14.01 18.87 0.90
CA PHE A 282 15.12 18.54 0.00
C PHE A 282 14.72 17.48 -1.03
N ASP A 283 13.93 16.48 -0.61
CA ASP A 283 13.41 15.44 -1.50
C ASP A 283 12.42 16.01 -2.49
N VAL A 284 11.51 16.88 -2.06
CA VAL A 284 10.57 17.59 -2.95
C VAL A 284 11.32 18.33 -4.06
N VAL A 285 12.37 19.09 -3.73
CA VAL A 285 13.15 19.85 -4.72
C VAL A 285 13.89 18.92 -5.70
N ASN A 286 14.37 17.78 -5.22
CA ASN A 286 15.18 16.85 -5.99
C ASN A 286 14.41 15.66 -6.58
N GLU A 287 13.09 15.64 -6.44
CA GLU A 287 12.22 14.58 -6.97
C GLU A 287 12.44 14.34 -8.47
N PRO A 288 12.54 15.37 -9.35
CA PRO A 288 12.82 15.12 -10.77
C PRO A 288 14.18 14.47 -10.99
N TYR A 289 15.22 14.93 -10.29
CA TYR A 289 16.54 14.31 -10.33
C TYR A 289 16.51 12.86 -9.85
N TYR A 290 15.81 12.58 -8.74
CA TYR A 290 15.74 11.23 -8.18
C TYR A 290 15.00 10.28 -9.13
N THR A 291 13.86 10.69 -9.68
CA THR A 291 13.08 9.85 -10.60
C THR A 291 13.83 9.61 -11.91
N GLU A 292 14.35 10.65 -12.57
CA GLU A 292 15.03 10.50 -13.86
C GLU A 292 16.44 9.94 -13.74
N GLN A 293 17.26 10.54 -12.88
CA GLN A 293 18.69 10.29 -12.86
C GLN A 293 19.07 9.16 -11.91
N VAL A 294 18.24 8.87 -10.89
CA VAL A 294 18.49 7.77 -9.94
C VAL A 294 17.68 6.53 -10.30
N LYS A 295 16.36 6.63 -10.51
CA LYS A 295 15.53 5.46 -10.87
C LYS A 295 15.54 5.12 -12.36
N GLY A 296 16.00 6.02 -13.23
CA GLY A 296 15.96 5.80 -14.69
C GLY A 296 14.54 5.85 -15.27
N GLN A 297 13.58 6.38 -14.50
CA GLN A 297 12.18 6.51 -14.89
C GLN A 297 11.96 7.89 -15.49
N LYS A 298 11.08 8.02 -16.49
CA LYS A 298 10.73 9.36 -16.97
C LYS A 298 9.95 10.06 -15.86
N PHE A 299 10.50 11.16 -15.34
CA PHE A 299 9.72 12.04 -14.50
C PHE A 299 8.67 12.68 -15.39
N SER A 300 7.42 12.29 -15.20
CA SER A 300 6.35 13.04 -15.82
C SER A 300 6.17 14.31 -15.02
N GLN A 301 6.09 15.46 -15.69
CA GLN A 301 5.54 16.64 -15.03
C GLN A 301 4.09 16.42 -14.59
N GLN A 302 3.43 15.30 -14.96
CA GLN A 302 2.19 14.85 -14.35
C GLN A 302 2.38 14.24 -12.95
N ASP A 303 3.59 13.94 -12.45
CA ASP A 303 3.79 13.46 -11.07
C ASP A 303 3.95 14.64 -10.08
N ALA A 304 4.73 15.67 -10.44
CA ALA A 304 4.69 16.96 -9.75
C ALA A 304 3.41 17.74 -10.04
N GLY A 305 2.87 17.50 -11.23
CA GLY A 305 1.59 17.97 -11.69
C GLY A 305 0.42 17.16 -11.16
N ALA A 306 0.53 15.96 -10.57
CA ALA A 306 -0.63 15.24 -10.02
C ALA A 306 -1.19 15.94 -8.76
N VAL A 307 -0.38 16.81 -8.13
CA VAL A 307 -0.83 17.76 -7.10
C VAL A 307 -1.45 19.03 -7.74
N GLN A 308 -1.26 19.27 -9.04
CA GLN A 308 -1.86 20.34 -9.85
C GLN A 308 -2.88 19.84 -10.92
N ALA A 309 -3.06 18.53 -11.06
CA ALA A 309 -3.71 17.82 -12.17
C ALA A 309 -4.55 16.63 -11.64
N GLU A 310 -5.11 16.77 -10.43
CA GLU A 310 -6.52 16.41 -10.20
C GLU A 310 -7.47 17.25 -11.10
N TYR A 311 -6.92 18.20 -11.89
CA TYR A 311 -7.50 18.81 -13.06
C TYR A 311 -6.96 18.15 -14.35
N ALA A 312 -7.80 17.31 -14.97
CA ALA A 312 -7.77 16.82 -16.37
C ALA A 312 -7.30 15.36 -16.64
N GLU A 313 -8.34 14.51 -16.79
CA GLU A 313 -8.53 13.20 -17.44
C GLU A 313 -7.43 12.55 -18.33
N GLU A 314 -7.11 11.31 -17.95
CA GLU A 314 -7.25 9.98 -18.62
C GLU A 314 -6.64 9.55 -19.99
N ALA A 315 -5.95 8.38 -19.90
CA ALA A 315 -5.84 7.22 -20.83
C ALA A 315 -4.65 7.09 -21.84
N PRO A 316 -4.33 5.88 -22.40
CA PRO A 316 -3.54 4.79 -21.80
C PRO A 316 -2.37 4.20 -22.69
N ALA A 317 -1.79 3.06 -22.26
CA ALA A 317 -0.48 2.41 -22.54
C ALA A 317 -0.17 1.83 -23.97
N PRO A 318 1.04 1.24 -24.17
CA PRO A 318 1.07 -0.20 -24.52
C PRO A 318 2.23 -1.03 -23.91
N ALA A 319 2.04 -2.35 -23.94
CA ALA A 319 2.81 -3.45 -23.34
C ALA A 319 4.00 -3.97 -24.17
N SER A 320 4.89 -4.75 -23.54
CA SER A 320 5.80 -5.69 -24.21
C SER A 320 6.06 -6.94 -23.37
N GLU A 321 5.92 -8.10 -24.01
CA GLU A 321 6.10 -9.47 -23.54
C GLU A 321 7.57 -9.85 -23.30
N ASP A 322 7.84 -10.75 -22.36
CA ASP A 322 8.47 -12.05 -22.63
C ASP A 322 8.52 -12.92 -21.36
N ALA A 323 8.24 -14.21 -21.55
CA ALA A 323 8.09 -15.24 -20.54
C ALA A 323 9.41 -15.96 -20.23
N ASP A 324 9.58 -16.42 -18.98
CA ASP A 324 10.32 -17.65 -18.68
C ASP A 324 9.83 -18.28 -17.36
N VAL A 325 9.66 -19.60 -17.40
CA VAL A 325 9.00 -20.48 -16.43
C VAL A 325 10.02 -21.04 -15.44
N GLU A 326 9.71 -21.08 -14.13
CA GLU A 326 9.74 -22.34 -13.34
C GLU A 326 9.25 -22.21 -11.87
N THR A 327 8.18 -22.99 -11.61
CA THR A 327 7.76 -23.62 -10.35
C THR A 327 7.26 -22.75 -9.19
N GLY A 328 5.94 -22.54 -9.14
CA GLY A 328 5.27 -22.15 -7.91
C GLY A 328 3.96 -22.86 -7.61
N SER A 329 3.08 -22.13 -6.93
CA SER A 329 1.93 -22.63 -6.15
C SER A 329 0.92 -23.43 -6.99
N ALA A 330 -0.09 -24.04 -6.35
CA ALA A 330 -1.15 -24.74 -7.08
C ALA A 330 -1.89 -23.83 -8.08
N GLU A 331 -2.00 -22.53 -7.78
CA GLU A 331 -2.52 -21.50 -8.70
C GLU A 331 -1.57 -21.26 -9.87
N GLU A 332 -0.26 -21.23 -9.61
CA GLU A 332 0.75 -21.05 -10.65
C GLU A 332 0.86 -22.27 -11.58
N GLN A 333 0.69 -23.48 -11.04
CA GLN A 333 0.59 -24.71 -11.84
C GLN A 333 -0.68 -24.74 -12.69
N LEU A 334 -1.79 -24.22 -12.17
CA LEU A 334 -3.03 -24.08 -12.91
C LEU A 334 -2.87 -23.06 -14.05
N GLU A 335 -2.18 -21.94 -13.79
CA GLU A 335 -1.87 -20.91 -14.78
C GLU A 335 -0.96 -21.45 -15.90
N ILE A 336 0.10 -22.19 -15.54
CA ILE A 336 0.97 -22.88 -16.52
C ILE A 336 0.16 -23.91 -17.34
N ALA A 337 -0.75 -24.65 -16.72
CA ALA A 337 -1.61 -25.60 -17.42
C ALA A 337 -2.58 -24.91 -18.39
N ALA A 338 -3.18 -23.80 -17.97
CA ALA A 338 -4.05 -22.96 -18.80
C ALA A 338 -3.28 -22.44 -20.02
N TYR A 339 -2.08 -21.89 -19.80
CA TYR A 339 -1.21 -21.40 -20.88
C TYR A 339 -0.87 -22.50 -21.90
N LYS A 340 -0.42 -23.66 -21.41
CA LYS A 340 -0.06 -24.79 -22.27
C LYS A 340 -1.27 -25.34 -23.05
N SER A 341 -2.45 -25.37 -22.43
CA SER A 341 -3.70 -25.77 -23.09
C SER A 341 -4.06 -24.79 -24.20
N ALA A 342 -4.06 -23.49 -23.88
CA ALA A 342 -4.39 -22.43 -24.82
C ALA A 342 -3.46 -22.44 -26.03
N ALA A 343 -2.15 -22.59 -25.84
CA ALA A 343 -1.18 -22.67 -26.93
C ALA A 343 -1.44 -23.87 -27.87
N ARG A 344 -1.78 -25.05 -27.33
CA ARG A 344 -2.09 -26.23 -28.17
C ARG A 344 -3.40 -26.06 -28.94
N VAL A 345 -4.41 -25.45 -28.32
CA VAL A 345 -5.70 -25.20 -28.99
C VAL A 345 -5.53 -24.13 -30.06
N ASP A 346 -4.81 -23.05 -29.78
CA ASP A 346 -4.48 -21.97 -30.72
C ASP A 346 -3.74 -22.49 -31.95
N GLU A 347 -2.71 -23.33 -31.77
CA GLU A 347 -1.99 -23.96 -32.88
C GLU A 347 -2.95 -24.73 -33.81
N LEU A 348 -3.90 -25.49 -33.25
CA LEU A 348 -4.89 -26.24 -34.04
C LEU A 348 -5.93 -25.32 -34.71
N VAL A 349 -6.33 -24.22 -34.07
CA VAL A 349 -7.22 -23.20 -34.66
C VAL A 349 -6.53 -22.54 -35.85
N GLN A 350 -5.27 -22.14 -35.70
CA GLN A 350 -4.48 -21.53 -36.77
C GLN A 350 -4.23 -22.50 -37.92
N MET A 351 -3.93 -23.77 -37.63
CA MET A 351 -3.80 -24.81 -38.66
C MET A 351 -5.10 -24.99 -39.44
N LYS A 352 -6.27 -24.97 -38.78
CA LYS A 352 -7.58 -25.04 -39.42
C LYS A 352 -7.84 -23.82 -40.31
N ALA A 353 -7.55 -22.62 -39.81
CA ALA A 353 -7.68 -21.37 -40.56
C ALA A 353 -6.81 -21.41 -41.84
N HIS A 354 -5.57 -21.87 -41.72
CA HIS A 354 -4.66 -22.05 -42.86
C HIS A 354 -5.15 -23.12 -43.84
N ALA A 355 -5.60 -24.29 -43.38
CA ALA A 355 -6.10 -25.35 -44.24
C ALA A 355 -7.31 -24.90 -45.06
N ASP A 356 -8.26 -24.19 -44.45
CA ASP A 356 -9.46 -23.71 -45.14
C ASP A 356 -9.15 -22.56 -46.13
N MET A 357 -8.12 -21.75 -45.85
CA MET A 357 -7.66 -20.68 -46.75
C MET A 357 -6.97 -21.20 -48.02
N TYR A 358 -6.26 -22.34 -47.94
CA TYR A 358 -5.48 -22.90 -49.07
C TYR A 358 -6.13 -24.10 -49.77
N HIS A 359 -7.20 -24.69 -49.24
CA HIS A 359 -7.93 -25.79 -49.89
C HIS A 359 -9.25 -25.38 -50.59
N SER A 360 -9.59 -24.08 -50.62
CA SER A 360 -10.77 -23.60 -51.36
C SER A 360 -10.61 -23.59 -52.90
N ASP A 361 -9.39 -23.78 -53.42
CA ASP A 361 -9.10 -23.71 -54.87
C ASP A 361 -8.92 -25.08 -55.57
N GLU A 362 -8.95 -26.22 -54.87
CA GLU A 362 -8.64 -27.55 -55.48
C GLU A 362 -9.78 -28.57 -55.46
N GLN A 363 -11.01 -28.21 -55.06
CA GLN A 363 -12.15 -29.16 -54.98
C GLN A 363 -13.34 -28.84 -55.89
N GLU A 364 -13.11 -28.23 -57.06
CA GLU A 364 -14.13 -28.11 -58.11
C GLU A 364 -13.83 -28.89 -59.40
N ALA A 365 -12.84 -29.79 -59.40
CA ALA A 365 -12.60 -30.69 -60.53
C ALA A 365 -12.13 -32.06 -60.06
N GLU A 366 -13.09 -32.93 -59.72
CA GLU A 366 -13.21 -34.30 -60.24
C GLU A 366 -14.30 -35.05 -59.45
N ALA A 367 -15.54 -34.90 -59.95
CA ALA A 367 -16.53 -35.94 -59.80
C ALA A 367 -16.38 -36.87 -61.01
N GLU A 368 -15.98 -38.13 -60.80
CA GLU A 368 -16.51 -39.27 -61.54
C GLU A 368 -16.19 -40.60 -60.83
N ASP A 369 -17.26 -41.19 -60.28
CA ASP A 369 -17.63 -42.61 -60.38
C ASP A 369 -16.69 -43.69 -59.80
N VAL A 370 -17.04 -44.25 -58.64
CA VAL A 370 -17.23 -45.72 -58.47
C VAL A 370 -18.27 -45.97 -57.37
N VAL A 371 -19.39 -46.56 -57.80
CA VAL A 371 -20.39 -47.24 -56.97
C VAL A 371 -19.82 -48.59 -56.52
N GLU A 372 -19.90 -48.95 -55.24
CA GLU A 372 -20.36 -50.28 -54.78
C GLU A 372 -20.77 -50.23 -53.31
N ALA A 373 -21.90 -50.90 -53.05
CA ALA A 373 -22.58 -51.00 -51.78
C ALA A 373 -21.98 -52.11 -50.90
N GLU A 374 -22.13 -52.00 -49.58
CA GLU A 374 -22.69 -53.08 -48.76
C GLU A 374 -23.14 -52.58 -47.38
N ASP A 375 -24.15 -53.27 -46.88
CA ASP A 375 -25.14 -52.96 -45.85
C ASP A 375 -24.73 -53.45 -44.45
N ALA A 376 -25.61 -53.17 -43.46
CA ALA A 376 -25.67 -53.61 -42.06
C ALA A 376 -25.05 -52.63 -41.03
N GLY A 377 -25.79 -52.08 -40.07
CA GLY A 377 -27.18 -52.26 -39.68
C GLY A 377 -27.45 -51.54 -38.35
N GLU A 378 -28.72 -51.17 -38.15
CA GLU A 378 -29.44 -50.94 -36.88
C GLU A 378 -28.87 -49.84 -35.94
N GLY A 379 -29.55 -48.74 -35.63
CA GLY A 379 -30.97 -48.55 -35.40
C GLY A 379 -31.20 -48.20 -33.92
N TYR A 380 -31.46 -46.93 -33.59
CA TYR A 380 -32.44 -46.56 -32.57
C TYR A 380 -33.07 -45.22 -32.95
N THR A 381 -34.39 -45.22 -32.80
CA THR A 381 -35.39 -44.35 -33.41
C THR A 381 -35.58 -43.01 -32.69
N ALA A 382 -36.11 -42.07 -33.47
CA ALA A 382 -36.63 -40.75 -33.09
C ALA A 382 -37.92 -40.78 -32.23
N ALA A 383 -38.33 -39.56 -31.84
CA ALA A 383 -39.62 -39.07 -31.27
C ALA A 383 -39.70 -39.08 -29.72
N ASP A 384 -40.12 -38.01 -29.02
CA ASP A 384 -41.05 -36.89 -29.28
C ASP A 384 -40.42 -35.51 -28.95
N ALA A 385 -40.62 -34.38 -29.67
CA ALA A 385 -41.83 -33.55 -29.89
C ALA A 385 -42.38 -32.90 -28.59
N ALA A 386 -42.85 -31.65 -28.49
CA ALA A 386 -42.86 -30.42 -29.28
C ALA A 386 -43.51 -29.32 -28.37
N ALA A 387 -43.55 -28.08 -28.89
CA ALA A 387 -44.26 -26.87 -28.42
C ALA A 387 -43.43 -25.89 -27.55
N ALA A 388 -43.34 -24.60 -27.85
CA ALA A 388 -44.25 -23.74 -28.61
C ALA A 388 -43.52 -22.59 -29.33
N ALA A 389 -44.05 -22.23 -30.49
CA ALA A 389 -43.84 -20.97 -31.19
C ALA A 389 -44.99 -20.00 -30.91
N ALA A 390 -44.67 -18.71 -30.77
CA ALA A 390 -45.50 -17.49 -30.93
C ALA A 390 -44.76 -16.33 -30.22
N CYS A 391 -44.44 -15.15 -30.76
CA CYS A 391 -44.70 -14.47 -32.03
C CYS A 391 -43.55 -13.48 -32.29
N ALA A 392 -43.26 -13.23 -33.57
CA ALA A 392 -42.56 -12.03 -34.04
C ALA A 392 -43.59 -10.94 -34.39
N ALA A 393 -43.21 -9.67 -34.19
CA ALA A 393 -43.51 -8.49 -35.02
C ALA A 393 -43.37 -7.21 -34.18
N ASP A 394 -42.34 -6.40 -34.43
CA ASP A 394 -42.52 -5.18 -35.22
C ASP A 394 -41.17 -4.59 -35.65
N GLU A 395 -41.22 -4.05 -36.86
CA GLU A 395 -40.14 -3.71 -37.77
C GLU A 395 -39.26 -2.54 -37.32
N CYS A 396 -37.96 -2.69 -37.57
CA CYS A 396 -37.02 -1.58 -37.72
C CYS A 396 -37.36 -0.80 -39.00
N ASP A 397 -37.12 0.52 -39.02
CA ASP A 397 -36.32 1.07 -40.12
C ASP A 397 -35.66 2.43 -39.85
N ALA A 398 -34.37 2.42 -40.18
CA ALA A 398 -33.57 3.45 -40.84
C ALA A 398 -33.15 4.75 -40.12
N TYR A 399 -31.85 4.80 -39.81
CA TYR A 399 -31.03 6.00 -39.72
C TYR A 399 -30.38 6.26 -41.10
N SER A 400 -30.52 7.45 -41.70
CA SER A 400 -29.44 8.11 -42.47
C SER A 400 -29.80 9.54 -42.89
N SER A 401 -28.78 10.39 -42.83
CA SER A 401 -28.66 11.83 -43.05
C SER A 401 -28.75 12.29 -44.52
N SER A 402 -29.30 13.49 -44.78
CA SER A 402 -28.61 14.61 -45.47
C SER A 402 -29.53 15.79 -45.88
N GLU A 403 -29.06 17.00 -45.53
CA GLU A 403 -29.13 18.30 -46.22
C GLU A 403 -30.44 18.99 -46.69
N SER A 404 -30.66 20.18 -46.11
CA SER A 404 -30.74 21.51 -46.79
C SER A 404 -32.05 22.33 -46.69
N LYS A 405 -31.84 23.62 -46.33
CA LYS A 405 -32.58 24.88 -46.65
C LYS A 405 -33.55 25.50 -45.63
N ASN A 406 -32.99 26.44 -44.86
CA ASN A 406 -33.38 27.87 -44.68
C ASN A 406 -34.87 28.30 -44.55
N GLY A 407 -35.26 28.62 -43.29
CA GLY A 407 -35.82 29.92 -42.78
C GLY A 407 -37.18 30.47 -43.29
N PRO A 408 -37.78 31.51 -42.65
CA PRO A 408 -37.41 32.31 -41.44
C PRO A 408 -38.55 32.27 -40.34
N VAL A 409 -38.51 32.85 -39.13
CA VAL A 409 -38.39 34.26 -38.70
C VAL A 409 -38.31 34.35 -37.14
N ASP A 410 -37.39 35.20 -36.64
CA ASP A 410 -37.25 35.97 -35.37
C ASP A 410 -37.60 35.34 -33.99
N ALA A 411 -36.69 35.20 -33.03
CA ALA A 411 -35.74 36.13 -32.37
C ALA A 411 -36.38 37.12 -31.37
N ALA A 412 -36.12 36.89 -30.07
CA ALA A 412 -35.48 37.83 -29.14
C ALA A 412 -35.91 37.59 -27.67
N ALA A 413 -35.01 36.99 -26.90
CA ALA A 413 -34.46 37.58 -25.68
C ALA A 413 -33.38 36.64 -25.13
N GLU A 414 -32.16 36.83 -25.63
CA GLU A 414 -30.93 36.38 -24.99
C GLU A 414 -30.88 37.00 -23.58
N ALA A 415 -30.89 36.14 -22.56
CA ALA A 415 -30.19 36.43 -21.32
C ALA A 415 -28.92 35.58 -21.37
N GLU A 416 -27.79 36.26 -21.36
CA GLU A 416 -26.44 35.73 -21.35
C GLU A 416 -26.33 34.49 -20.45
N GLU A 417 -26.08 33.32 -21.06
CA GLU A 417 -25.31 32.27 -20.39
C GLU A 417 -23.88 32.80 -20.30
N THR A 418 -23.64 33.65 -19.30
CA THR A 418 -22.32 33.71 -18.69
C THR A 418 -22.05 32.31 -18.16
N ASP A 419 -21.00 31.68 -18.66
CA ASP A 419 -20.30 30.58 -18.00
C ASP A 419 -20.33 30.83 -16.50
N GLN A 420 -21.19 30.10 -15.78
CA GLN A 420 -21.09 30.00 -14.33
C GLN A 420 -19.78 29.27 -14.10
N GLU A 421 -18.74 30.04 -13.80
CA GLU A 421 -17.49 29.56 -13.22
C GLU A 421 -17.80 28.40 -12.27
N ALA A 422 -17.10 27.27 -12.47
CA ALA A 422 -17.20 26.00 -11.75
C ALA A 422 -17.83 26.16 -10.36
N GLY A 423 -18.92 25.41 -10.10
CA GLY A 423 -19.77 25.46 -8.90
C GLY A 423 -19.04 25.11 -7.59
N GLY A 424 -18.02 25.88 -7.26
CA GLY A 424 -17.09 25.71 -6.17
C GLY A 424 -17.33 26.74 -5.08
N ILE A 425 -17.44 26.28 -3.85
CA ILE A 425 -17.45 27.17 -2.69
C ILE A 425 -16.08 27.84 -2.57
N SER A 426 -16.03 29.14 -2.24
CA SER A 426 -14.77 29.88 -2.04
C SER A 426 -14.23 29.75 -0.61
N ASP A 427 -12.92 29.94 -0.41
CA ASP A 427 -12.29 30.00 0.94
C ASP A 427 -13.03 30.97 1.90
N VAL A 428 -13.46 32.13 1.39
CA VAL A 428 -14.22 33.12 2.18
C VAL A 428 -15.59 32.58 2.58
N ALA A 429 -16.27 31.86 1.68
CA ALA A 429 -17.55 31.23 1.97
C ALA A 429 -17.39 30.06 2.97
N CYS A 430 -16.31 29.28 2.87
CA CYS A 430 -15.97 28.26 3.86
C CYS A 430 -15.75 28.85 5.25
N LYS A 431 -14.97 29.93 5.37
CA LYS A 431 -14.77 30.64 6.65
C LYS A 431 -16.08 31.16 7.25
N ALA A 432 -17.03 31.57 6.42
CA ALA A 432 -18.36 31.99 6.88
C ALA A 432 -19.20 30.81 7.42
N LEU A 433 -19.06 29.61 6.82
CA LEU A 433 -19.79 28.41 7.22
C LEU A 433 -19.33 27.80 8.55
N VAL A 434 -18.13 28.13 9.05
CA VAL A 434 -17.62 27.66 10.37
C VAL A 434 -18.58 27.97 11.52
N ASN A 435 -19.34 29.07 11.41
CA ASN A 435 -20.32 29.48 12.43
C ASN A 435 -21.77 29.10 12.07
N ALA A 436 -22.00 28.39 10.97
CA ALA A 436 -23.33 28.02 10.52
C ALA A 436 -23.93 26.92 11.40
N ALA A 437 -25.22 27.04 11.73
CA ALA A 437 -25.92 26.03 12.53
C ALA A 437 -26.17 24.71 11.76
N LYS A 438 -26.23 24.79 10.43
CA LYS A 438 -26.31 23.65 9.52
C LYS A 438 -25.44 23.91 8.30
N VAL A 439 -24.72 22.89 7.88
CA VAL A 439 -23.82 22.93 6.73
C VAL A 439 -24.26 21.79 5.80
N PRO A 440 -24.45 22.05 4.49
CA PRO A 440 -24.66 20.99 3.51
C PRO A 440 -23.42 20.09 3.38
N ALA A 441 -23.61 18.78 3.23
CA ALA A 441 -22.51 17.80 3.20
C ALA A 441 -21.46 18.09 2.15
N GLY A 442 -21.87 18.46 0.93
CA GLY A 442 -20.94 18.80 -0.14
C GLY A 442 -20.09 20.03 0.17
N TYR A 443 -20.63 21.05 0.84
CA TYR A 443 -19.82 22.19 1.27
C TYR A 443 -18.86 21.85 2.41
N PHE A 444 -19.26 20.97 3.34
CA PHE A 444 -18.32 20.44 4.32
C PHE A 444 -17.14 19.74 3.65
N THR A 445 -17.42 18.86 2.69
CA THR A 445 -16.38 18.17 1.91
C THR A 445 -15.49 19.16 1.19
N LEU A 446 -16.06 20.03 0.34
CA LEU A 446 -15.29 20.97 -0.47
C LEU A 446 -14.46 21.93 0.38
N CYS A 447 -14.99 22.39 1.52
CA CYS A 447 -14.23 23.24 2.43
C CYS A 447 -13.04 22.53 3.07
N ARG A 448 -13.20 21.24 3.38
CA ARG A 448 -12.13 20.43 3.95
C ARG A 448 -11.09 20.02 2.90
N GLU A 449 -11.53 19.51 1.76
CA GLU A 449 -10.64 18.97 0.71
C GLU A 449 -9.93 20.11 -0.06
N TRP A 450 -10.64 21.19 -0.42
CA TRP A 450 -10.02 22.27 -1.22
C TRP A 450 -9.29 23.33 -0.41
N TYR A 451 -9.67 23.53 0.86
CA TYR A 451 -9.12 24.62 1.69
C TYR A 451 -8.60 24.17 3.06
N GLY A 452 -8.71 22.90 3.43
CA GLY A 452 -8.31 22.40 4.75
C GLY A 452 -9.17 22.95 5.89
N ILE A 453 -10.35 23.49 5.62
CA ILE A 453 -11.24 24.10 6.63
C ILE A 453 -12.25 23.06 7.12
N ASP A 454 -12.05 22.56 8.34
CA ASP A 454 -13.06 21.77 9.03
C ASP A 454 -14.15 22.69 9.62
N LEU A 455 -15.35 22.64 9.01
CA LEU A 455 -16.48 23.48 9.40
C LEU A 455 -17.12 23.07 10.74
N PHE A 456 -16.83 21.88 11.27
CA PHE A 456 -17.43 21.36 12.49
C PHE A 456 -16.54 21.53 13.73
N LYS A 457 -15.26 21.85 13.53
CA LYS A 457 -14.33 22.14 14.64
C LYS A 457 -14.39 23.62 15.02
N LYS A 458 -15.00 23.93 16.17
CA LYS A 458 -14.98 25.31 16.69
C LYS A 458 -13.56 25.72 17.08
N PRO A 459 -13.08 26.92 16.72
CA PRO A 459 -11.85 27.47 17.30
C PRO A 459 -12.08 27.64 18.80
N ALA A 460 -11.29 26.95 19.63
CA ALA A 460 -11.45 26.98 21.08
C ALA A 460 -11.37 28.44 21.59
N ALA A 461 -12.49 28.93 22.10
CA ALA A 461 -12.47 30.12 22.94
C ALA A 461 -11.64 29.80 24.18
N ALA A 462 -10.63 30.62 24.43
CA ALA A 462 -9.83 30.57 25.64
C ALA A 462 -10.76 30.63 26.87
N GLU A 463 -10.81 29.55 27.65
CA GLU A 463 -10.81 29.51 29.12
C GLU A 463 -11.34 28.15 29.62
N GLY A 464 -10.45 27.39 30.27
CA GLY A 464 -10.79 26.57 31.45
C GLY A 464 -11.65 25.33 31.25
N ASP A 465 -11.18 24.33 30.51
CA ASP A 465 -11.34 22.90 30.86
C ASP A 465 -10.44 22.02 29.96
N ALA A 466 -9.13 22.28 30.02
CA ALA A 466 -8.14 21.43 29.37
C ALA A 466 -7.96 20.16 30.22
N LEU A 467 -8.81 19.15 30.01
CA LEU A 467 -8.61 17.72 30.35
C LEU A 467 -9.92 16.96 30.09
N ARG A 468 -10.31 16.79 28.81
CA ARG A 468 -11.16 15.69 28.30
C ARG A 468 -11.47 15.91 26.82
N GLU A 469 -10.59 15.40 25.97
CA GLU A 469 -10.90 14.78 24.68
C GLU A 469 -9.56 14.38 24.05
N GLY A 470 -9.28 13.08 24.05
CA GLY A 470 -8.18 12.47 23.29
C GLY A 470 -8.53 12.40 21.79
N ALA A 471 -9.11 13.46 21.25
CA ALA A 471 -9.13 13.69 19.82
C ALA A 471 -7.79 14.35 19.50
N VAL A 472 -7.10 13.80 18.51
CA VAL A 472 -6.03 14.49 17.81
C VAL A 472 -6.48 15.93 17.59
N ALA A 473 -5.85 16.86 18.31
CA ALA A 473 -6.16 18.27 18.24
C ALA A 473 -5.58 18.89 16.96
N ASP A 474 -5.62 18.18 15.83
CA ASP A 474 -5.35 18.76 14.52
C ASP A 474 -6.65 19.38 14.05
N ALA A 475 -6.93 20.61 14.46
CA ALA A 475 -7.63 21.48 13.53
C ALA A 475 -6.67 21.55 12.35
N ALA A 476 -6.98 20.91 11.21
CA ALA A 476 -6.09 20.67 10.08
C ALA A 476 -5.10 21.84 9.88
N GLN A 477 -4.03 21.79 10.65
CA GLN A 477 -2.88 22.63 10.54
C GLN A 477 -2.05 21.72 9.69
N LEU A 478 -2.10 22.00 8.38
CA LEU A 478 -1.14 21.43 7.45
C LEU A 478 0.20 21.38 8.18
N SER A 479 0.82 20.20 8.24
CA SER A 479 2.13 20.08 8.88
C SER A 479 3.07 21.14 8.30
N ALA A 480 4.12 21.56 9.02
CA ALA A 480 5.07 22.51 8.43
C ALA A 480 5.57 22.06 7.04
N PHE A 481 5.67 20.75 6.81
CA PHE A 481 5.98 20.18 5.50
C PHE A 481 4.91 20.49 4.46
N GLU A 482 3.63 20.21 4.73
CA GLU A 482 2.53 20.47 3.80
C GLU A 482 2.33 21.97 3.51
N GLN A 483 2.51 22.84 4.51
CA GLN A 483 2.46 24.30 4.32
C GLN A 483 3.56 24.79 3.37
N LEU A 484 4.75 24.19 3.46
CA LEU A 484 5.93 24.65 2.72
C LEU A 484 6.11 23.93 1.38
N LYS A 485 5.55 22.71 1.20
CA LYS A 485 5.69 21.91 -0.01
C LYS A 485 5.39 22.69 -1.29
N PRO A 486 4.29 23.47 -1.42
CA PRO A 486 4.02 24.27 -2.62
C PRO A 486 5.11 25.28 -2.97
N LEU A 487 5.77 25.88 -1.97
CA LEU A 487 6.85 26.84 -2.19
C LEU A 487 8.10 26.17 -2.78
N PHE A 488 8.38 24.95 -2.33
CA PHE A 488 9.56 24.18 -2.76
C PHE A 488 9.33 23.39 -4.05
N LEU A 489 8.09 23.03 -4.38
CA LEU A 489 7.72 22.46 -5.69
C LEU A 489 8.13 23.38 -6.85
N ALA A 490 7.98 24.70 -6.70
CA ALA A 490 8.39 25.67 -7.72
C ALA A 490 9.92 25.71 -7.97
N ALA A 491 10.72 25.13 -7.08
CA ALA A 491 12.18 25.08 -7.18
C ALA A 491 12.69 23.72 -7.67
N GLN A 492 11.81 22.82 -8.12
CA GLN A 492 12.17 21.51 -8.62
C GLN A 492 13.16 21.57 -9.79
N SER A 493 14.11 20.64 -9.78
CA SER A 493 15.18 20.59 -10.79
C SER A 493 15.53 19.16 -11.18
N GLN A 494 15.72 18.94 -12.49
CA GLN A 494 16.30 17.71 -13.04
C GLN A 494 17.80 17.58 -12.76
N GLN A 495 18.48 18.69 -12.42
CA GLN A 495 19.82 18.67 -11.87
C GLN A 495 19.74 18.59 -10.35
N LEU A 496 20.62 17.79 -9.74
CA LEU A 496 20.70 17.68 -8.29
C LEU A 496 20.96 19.05 -7.68
N THR A 497 20.00 19.54 -6.91
CA THR A 497 20.19 20.64 -5.99
C THR A 497 20.96 20.09 -4.80
N ASP A 498 22.24 20.44 -4.71
CA ASP A 498 23.10 20.01 -3.61
C ASP A 498 22.73 20.70 -2.28
N ALA A 499 23.35 20.29 -1.17
CA ALA A 499 23.01 20.84 0.14
C ALA A 499 23.24 22.35 0.25
N GLN A 500 24.17 22.92 -0.53
CA GLN A 500 24.46 24.35 -0.53
C GLN A 500 23.43 25.12 -1.36
N GLY A 501 23.05 24.62 -2.53
CA GLY A 501 21.94 25.18 -3.31
C GLY A 501 20.62 25.13 -2.54
N PHE A 502 20.36 24.02 -1.83
CA PHE A 502 19.19 23.92 -0.97
C PHE A 502 19.23 24.90 0.21
N LYS A 503 20.41 25.17 0.77
CA LYS A 503 20.59 26.19 1.81
C LYS A 503 20.21 27.58 1.35
N GLU A 504 20.52 27.94 0.11
CA GLU A 504 20.12 29.23 -0.47
C GLU A 504 18.60 29.32 -0.61
N LEU A 505 17.94 28.24 -1.07
CA LEU A 505 16.47 28.15 -1.13
C LEU A 505 15.83 28.23 0.26
N TRP A 506 16.40 27.52 1.24
CA TRP A 506 15.95 27.54 2.63
C TRP A 506 16.03 28.96 3.23
N GLN A 507 17.14 29.67 2.99
CA GLN A 507 17.31 31.05 3.45
C GLN A 507 16.34 32.01 2.77
N LYS A 508 16.05 31.80 1.47
CA LYS A 508 15.08 32.61 0.72
C LYS A 508 13.68 32.54 1.34
N HIS A 509 13.27 31.38 1.86
CA HIS A 509 11.95 31.15 2.47
C HIS A 509 11.98 31.09 4.01
N GLN A 510 13.01 31.69 4.62
CA GLN A 510 13.22 31.59 6.07
C GLN A 510 12.05 32.16 6.89
N ALA A 511 11.36 33.19 6.39
CA ALA A 511 10.24 33.80 7.10
C ALA A 511 9.03 32.86 7.16
N GLU A 512 8.71 32.23 6.03
CA GLU A 512 7.63 31.25 5.88
C GLU A 512 7.92 30.00 6.71
N ILE A 513 9.17 29.53 6.70
CA ILE A 513 9.61 28.39 7.51
C ILE A 513 9.47 28.68 9.01
N GLN A 514 9.91 29.84 9.47
CA GLN A 514 9.78 30.23 10.88
C GLN A 514 8.32 30.39 11.30
N LEU A 515 7.45 30.82 10.39
CA LEU A 515 6.00 30.90 10.64
C LEU A 515 5.38 29.50 10.77
N ALA A 516 5.76 28.57 9.89
CA ALA A 516 5.28 27.19 9.92
C ALA A 516 5.75 26.46 11.20
N LEU A 517 7.05 26.56 11.52
CA LEU A 517 7.65 25.90 12.68
C LEU A 517 7.16 26.45 14.03
N LYS A 518 6.74 27.72 14.11
CA LYS A 518 6.18 28.29 15.36
C LYS A 518 4.90 27.60 15.81
N LYS A 519 4.10 27.05 14.88
CA LYS A 519 2.86 26.34 15.19
C LYS A 519 3.15 24.92 15.71
N ASP A 520 4.27 24.32 15.30
CA ASP A 520 4.68 22.98 15.69
C ASP A 520 5.57 22.94 16.97
N GLN A 521 5.88 24.10 17.56
CA GLN A 521 6.79 24.21 18.72
C GLN A 521 6.30 23.45 19.95
N GLU A 522 4.99 23.38 20.16
CA GLU A 522 4.37 22.73 21.33
C GLU A 522 4.63 21.22 21.39
N TYR A 523 4.93 20.60 20.25
CA TYR A 523 5.23 19.16 20.13
C TYR A 523 6.68 18.85 19.76
N SER A 524 7.57 19.85 19.81
CA SER A 524 8.96 19.68 19.39
C SER A 524 9.69 18.61 20.22
N ILE A 525 10.35 17.67 19.53
CA ILE A 525 11.09 16.57 20.16
C ILE A 525 12.58 16.88 20.03
N PRO A 526 13.28 17.19 21.14
CA PRO A 526 14.72 17.39 21.15
C PRO A 526 15.49 16.20 20.56
N LEU A 527 16.42 16.51 19.65
CA LEU A 527 17.32 15.56 19.00
C LEU A 527 18.76 16.00 19.20
N THR A 528 19.60 15.08 19.67
CA THR A 528 21.06 15.25 19.71
C THR A 528 21.71 14.19 18.84
N ILE A 529 22.67 14.61 18.00
CA ILE A 529 23.50 13.72 17.18
C ILE A 529 24.97 14.00 17.48
N ASP A 530 25.73 13.00 17.91
CA ASP A 530 27.17 13.11 18.09
C ASP A 530 27.90 12.34 16.97
N VAL A 531 28.69 13.06 16.20
CA VAL A 531 29.49 12.56 15.08
C VAL A 531 30.96 12.48 15.51
N GLY A 532 31.46 11.26 15.72
CA GLY A 532 32.85 10.98 16.04
C GLY A 532 33.67 10.66 14.80
N LEU A 533 34.79 11.36 14.62
CA LEU A 533 35.66 11.24 13.45
C LEU A 533 37.04 10.70 13.80
N ASP A 534 37.58 9.84 12.94
CA ASP A 534 38.97 9.36 13.01
C ASP A 534 39.98 10.42 12.51
N GLN A 535 41.27 10.07 12.50
CA GLN A 535 42.34 10.97 12.05
C GLN A 535 42.23 11.34 10.54
N ALA A 536 41.63 10.47 9.73
CA ALA A 536 41.39 10.72 8.32
C ALA A 536 40.10 11.53 8.07
N GLY A 537 39.39 11.92 9.14
CA GLY A 537 38.12 12.64 9.06
C GLY A 537 36.93 11.75 8.70
N ARG A 538 37.05 10.42 8.78
CA ARG A 538 35.98 9.46 8.46
C ARG A 538 35.14 9.19 9.70
N LEU A 539 33.87 8.84 9.52
CA LEU A 539 32.98 8.47 10.62
C LEU A 539 33.51 7.23 11.35
N LEU A 540 33.65 7.34 12.65
CA LEU A 540 34.03 6.24 13.53
C LEU A 540 32.90 5.91 14.51
N SER A 541 32.17 6.94 14.98
CA SER A 541 30.97 6.78 15.81
C SER A 541 29.86 7.75 15.42
N LEU A 542 28.61 7.32 15.60
CA LEU A 542 27.42 8.12 15.35
C LEU A 542 26.36 7.80 16.42
N ASP A 543 26.21 8.71 17.36
CA ASP A 543 25.30 8.53 18.49
C ASP A 543 24.07 9.44 18.33
N TYR A 544 22.87 8.87 18.50
CA TYR A 544 21.60 9.58 18.51
C TYR A 544 20.99 9.54 19.90
N ALA A 545 20.45 10.67 20.35
CA ALA A 545 19.63 10.73 21.55
C ALA A 545 18.38 11.57 21.29
N VAL A 546 17.23 10.99 21.59
CA VAL A 546 15.92 11.62 21.51
C VAL A 546 15.29 11.55 22.89
N VAL A 547 14.83 12.70 23.39
CA VAL A 547 14.20 12.80 24.71
C VAL A 547 12.86 13.49 24.55
N LYS A 548 11.78 12.85 25.00
CA LYS A 548 10.43 13.40 25.01
C LYS A 548 9.85 13.29 26.41
N GLN A 549 9.25 14.36 26.90
CA GLN A 549 8.42 14.30 28.10
C GLN A 549 7.00 13.91 27.71
N ASP A 550 6.43 12.93 28.40
CA ASP A 550 5.06 12.48 28.22
C ASP A 550 4.32 12.51 29.56
N ASP A 551 3.09 13.04 29.57
CA ASP A 551 2.31 13.25 30.79
C ASP A 551 1.93 11.95 31.49
N ARG A 552 1.84 10.83 30.76
CA ARG A 552 1.43 9.53 31.27
C ARG A 552 2.63 8.64 31.63
N PHE A 553 3.69 8.71 30.85
CA PHE A 553 4.83 7.78 30.97
C PHE A 553 6.13 8.42 31.49
N GLY A 554 6.13 9.74 31.73
CA GLY A 554 7.29 10.48 32.19
C GLY A 554 8.29 10.76 31.06
N GLU A 555 9.59 10.82 31.37
CA GLU A 555 10.62 11.00 30.34
C GLU A 555 10.78 9.71 29.55
N PHE A 556 10.51 9.79 28.24
CA PHE A 556 10.88 8.81 27.23
C PHE A 556 12.23 9.19 26.64
N ARG A 557 13.18 8.26 26.64
CA ARG A 557 14.51 8.46 26.06
C ARG A 557 14.86 7.31 25.12
N PHE A 558 15.04 7.63 23.85
CA PHE A 558 15.66 6.73 22.88
C PHE A 558 17.13 7.11 22.74
N SER A 559 18.02 6.13 22.83
CA SER A 559 19.45 6.31 22.58
C SER A 559 19.95 5.24 21.63
N SER A 560 20.75 5.63 20.63
CA SER A 560 21.41 4.72 19.70
C SER A 560 22.87 5.10 19.59
N THR A 561 23.78 4.14 19.71
CA THR A 561 25.21 4.35 19.51
C THR A 561 25.68 3.44 18.40
N ASN A 562 26.25 4.01 17.35
CA ASN A 562 26.64 3.27 16.15
C ASN A 562 28.12 3.50 15.88
N GLN A 563 28.80 2.51 15.35
CA GLN A 563 30.23 2.52 15.06
C GLN A 563 30.48 1.99 13.67
N ILE A 564 31.43 2.62 12.97
CA ILE A 564 31.90 2.18 11.66
C ILE A 564 33.39 1.90 11.76
N SER A 565 33.81 0.77 11.21
CA SER A 565 35.21 0.33 11.27
C SER A 565 35.61 -0.38 9.98
N ASN A 566 36.90 -0.74 9.87
CA ASN A 566 37.43 -1.55 8.76
C ASN A 566 37.10 -1.02 7.36
N TYR A 567 37.15 0.30 7.16
CA TYR A 567 36.99 0.93 5.85
C TYR A 567 37.92 0.30 4.80
N GLY A 568 37.33 -0.21 3.72
CA GLY A 568 37.99 -0.88 2.60
C GLY A 568 38.34 -2.34 2.85
N HIS A 569 38.16 -2.82 4.09
CA HIS A 569 38.61 -4.12 4.58
C HIS A 569 37.57 -4.81 5.49
N ALA A 570 36.28 -4.65 5.16
CA ALA A 570 35.20 -5.29 5.90
C ALA A 570 35.40 -6.81 6.04
N LYS A 571 34.80 -7.41 7.07
CA LYS A 571 34.82 -8.86 7.25
C LYS A 571 34.23 -9.57 6.02
N ALA A 572 34.82 -10.71 5.71
CA ALA A 572 34.31 -11.57 4.64
C ALA A 572 32.95 -12.14 5.04
N ILE A 573 32.00 -12.10 4.12
CA ILE A 573 30.68 -12.71 4.27
C ILE A 573 30.78 -14.16 3.78
N ASP A 574 30.36 -15.11 4.62
CA ASP A 574 30.50 -16.54 4.32
C ASP A 574 29.54 -16.99 3.21
N ARG A 575 30.11 -17.21 2.02
CA ARG A 575 29.36 -17.66 0.84
C ARG A 575 28.89 -19.11 0.93
N GLN A 576 29.48 -19.94 1.79
CA GLN A 576 29.03 -21.31 1.96
C GLN A 576 27.65 -21.36 2.63
N LEU A 577 27.36 -20.43 3.54
CA LEU A 577 26.04 -20.32 4.16
C LEU A 577 24.95 -20.02 3.12
N MET A 578 25.25 -19.15 2.15
CA MET A 578 24.32 -18.80 1.07
C MET A 578 24.13 -19.95 0.07
N LYS A 579 25.21 -20.66 -0.29
CA LYS A 579 25.15 -21.80 -1.23
C LYS A 579 24.34 -22.97 -0.69
N ASN A 580 24.39 -23.19 0.62
CA ASN A 580 23.66 -24.27 1.29
C ASN A 580 22.29 -23.81 1.81
N ALA A 581 21.86 -22.60 1.47
CA ALA A 581 20.58 -22.08 1.89
C ALA A 581 19.44 -22.70 1.10
N LYS A 582 18.32 -22.90 1.77
CA LYS A 582 17.09 -23.47 1.20
C LYS A 582 16.03 -22.39 1.03
N SER A 583 15.07 -22.56 0.13
CA SER A 583 13.92 -21.64 0.12
C SER A 583 13.19 -21.74 1.47
N ILE A 584 12.45 -20.71 1.87
CA ILE A 584 11.62 -20.79 3.09
C ILE A 584 10.65 -21.99 3.00
N GLU A 585 10.09 -22.25 1.83
CA GLU A 585 9.23 -23.40 1.59
C GLU A 585 9.95 -24.73 1.83
N GLU A 586 11.15 -24.92 1.28
CA GLU A 586 11.91 -26.15 1.48
C GLU A 586 12.39 -26.30 2.94
N ALA A 587 12.82 -25.19 3.57
CA ALA A 587 13.24 -25.18 4.97
C ALA A 587 12.08 -25.52 5.93
N SER A 588 10.86 -25.12 5.56
CA SER A 588 9.62 -25.34 6.34
C SER A 588 8.87 -26.62 5.97
N LYS A 589 9.17 -27.28 4.85
CA LYS A 589 8.52 -28.52 4.43
C LYS A 589 8.55 -29.60 5.51
N GLY A 590 7.42 -30.16 5.90
CA GLY A 590 7.22 -31.14 6.97
C GLY A 590 7.09 -30.56 8.38
N SER A 591 7.30 -29.25 8.56
CA SER A 591 7.37 -28.60 9.86
C SER A 591 6.03 -28.03 10.34
N LEU A 592 5.99 -27.59 11.61
CA LEU A 592 4.84 -26.85 12.14
C LEU A 592 4.59 -25.54 11.39
N LEU A 593 5.61 -24.91 10.79
CA LEU A 593 5.44 -23.70 9.98
C LEU A 593 4.76 -23.99 8.65
N GLU A 594 5.10 -25.08 7.96
CA GLU A 594 4.39 -25.50 6.75
C GLU A 594 2.95 -25.88 7.10
N ARG A 595 2.74 -26.63 8.20
CA ARG A 595 1.40 -26.97 8.68
C ARG A 595 0.61 -25.74 9.08
N LEU A 596 1.20 -24.77 9.77
CA LEU A 596 0.56 -23.49 10.08
C LEU A 596 0.27 -22.70 8.79
N SER A 597 1.16 -22.66 7.80
CA SER A 597 0.88 -21.97 6.53
C SER A 597 -0.23 -22.66 5.72
N LYS A 598 -0.27 -24.00 5.74
CA LYS A 598 -1.26 -24.82 5.04
C LYS A 598 -2.60 -24.93 5.80
N ASP A 599 -2.59 -24.86 7.13
CA ASP A 599 -3.78 -24.89 7.98
C ASP A 599 -4.36 -23.49 8.18
N LEU A 600 -3.54 -22.42 8.20
CA LEU A 600 -4.04 -21.04 8.30
C LEU A 600 -4.61 -20.54 6.95
N LEU A 601 -4.22 -21.18 5.83
CA LEU A 601 -4.87 -21.04 4.52
C LEU A 601 -5.87 -22.17 4.20
N GLY A 602 -5.80 -23.34 4.84
CA GLY A 602 -6.60 -24.52 4.52
C GLY A 602 -7.59 -25.00 5.59
N THR A 603 -7.61 -24.39 6.78
CA THR A 603 -8.53 -24.76 7.87
C THR A 603 -9.33 -23.56 8.40
N LEU A 604 -10.37 -23.19 7.66
CA LEU A 604 -11.71 -23.09 8.25
C LEU A 604 -12.33 -24.51 8.40
N GLY A 605 -11.55 -25.50 8.86
CA GLY A 605 -11.83 -26.92 8.64
C GLY A 605 -11.05 -27.91 9.53
N ALA A 606 -11.23 -27.79 10.84
CA ALA A 606 -11.20 -28.84 11.88
C ALA A 606 -9.91 -29.66 12.24
N SER A 607 -9.45 -29.39 13.47
CA SER A 607 -9.01 -30.32 14.55
C SER A 607 -7.64 -31.03 14.43
N SER A 608 -6.85 -31.27 15.48
CA SER A 608 -6.89 -30.99 16.92
C SER A 608 -5.55 -31.39 17.55
N SER A 609 -4.95 -30.55 18.40
CA SER A 609 -4.01 -30.87 19.51
C SER A 609 -3.16 -29.66 19.96
N ALA A 610 -3.69 -28.44 19.86
CA ALA A 610 -3.01 -27.20 20.26
C ALA A 610 -3.81 -26.42 21.32
N ASP A 611 -4.54 -27.12 22.18
CA ASP A 611 -5.66 -26.54 22.95
C ASP A 611 -5.30 -25.53 24.05
N ALA A 612 -4.04 -25.28 24.39
CA ALA A 612 -3.66 -24.25 25.39
C ALA A 612 -3.12 -22.95 24.77
N ALA A 613 -2.36 -23.06 23.67
CA ALA A 613 -1.89 -21.89 22.92
C ALA A 613 -3.01 -21.38 21.99
N VAL A 614 -3.83 -22.29 21.46
CA VAL A 614 -5.03 -21.95 20.67
C VAL A 614 -6.07 -21.28 21.56
N GLU A 615 -6.31 -21.68 22.81
CA GLU A 615 -7.31 -20.98 23.64
C GLU A 615 -6.95 -19.50 23.92
N THR A 616 -5.65 -19.17 23.93
CA THR A 616 -5.17 -17.78 24.10
C THR A 616 -5.23 -17.02 22.77
N VAL A 617 -4.82 -17.63 21.65
CA VAL A 617 -4.90 -17.03 20.31
C VAL A 617 -6.35 -16.92 19.79
N GLN A 618 -7.22 -17.83 20.19
CA GLN A 618 -8.64 -17.88 19.83
C GLN A 618 -9.45 -16.88 20.67
N LYS A 619 -9.06 -16.64 21.94
CA LYS A 619 -9.53 -15.46 22.71
C LYS A 619 -9.00 -14.14 22.14
N MET A 620 -7.79 -14.12 21.58
CA MET A 620 -7.25 -12.96 20.84
C MET A 620 -7.93 -12.73 19.48
N GLN A 621 -8.55 -13.75 18.87
CA GLN A 621 -9.29 -13.68 17.59
C GLN A 621 -10.79 -13.41 17.76
N GLU A 622 -11.37 -13.51 18.96
CA GLU A 622 -12.80 -13.26 19.16
C GLU A 622 -13.19 -11.76 19.12
N GLN A 623 -12.22 -10.84 19.14
CA GLN A 623 -12.46 -9.40 19.01
C GLN A 623 -12.10 -8.92 17.60
N LYS A 624 -13.13 -8.75 16.77
CA LYS A 624 -13.03 -8.18 15.43
C LYS A 624 -12.72 -6.68 15.51
N THR A 625 -11.90 -6.17 14.58
CA THR A 625 -11.69 -4.73 14.41
C THR A 625 -12.95 -4.04 13.93
N ALA A 626 -12.99 -2.70 14.00
CA ALA A 626 -14.13 -1.94 13.48
C ALA A 626 -14.32 -2.17 11.96
N ASP A 627 -13.22 -2.28 11.21
CA ASP A 627 -13.28 -2.53 9.76
C ASP A 627 -13.77 -3.95 9.46
N GLU A 628 -13.26 -4.97 10.16
CA GLU A 628 -13.74 -6.35 10.04
C GLU A 628 -15.24 -6.48 10.37
N LEU A 629 -15.73 -5.70 11.34
CA LEU A 629 -17.16 -5.64 11.67
C LEU A 629 -17.97 -4.93 10.60
N LEU A 630 -17.46 -3.83 10.04
CA LEU A 630 -18.14 -3.12 8.94
C LEU A 630 -18.22 -3.99 7.68
N SER A 631 -17.15 -4.69 7.32
CA SER A 631 -17.14 -5.66 6.20
C SER A 631 -18.12 -6.81 6.46
N GLN A 632 -18.17 -7.36 7.68
CA GLN A 632 -19.16 -8.39 8.00
C GLN A 632 -20.60 -7.86 7.86
N ILE A 633 -20.87 -6.65 8.36
CA ILE A 633 -22.19 -6.01 8.22
C ILE A 633 -22.53 -5.79 6.75
N ALA A 634 -21.54 -5.41 5.93
CA ALA A 634 -21.73 -5.25 4.50
C ALA A 634 -22.19 -6.57 3.85
N LEU A 635 -21.43 -7.65 4.06
CA LEU A 635 -21.75 -8.98 3.54
C LEU A 635 -23.13 -9.47 4.03
N ASP A 636 -23.40 -9.42 5.33
CA ASP A 636 -24.67 -9.86 5.92
C ASP A 636 -25.86 -9.05 5.38
N THR A 637 -25.68 -7.75 5.17
CA THR A 637 -26.72 -6.87 4.61
C THR A 637 -26.96 -7.20 3.15
N TYR A 638 -25.90 -7.44 2.38
CA TYR A 638 -26.00 -7.82 0.98
C TYR A 638 -26.73 -9.16 0.84
N GLN A 639 -26.33 -10.19 1.59
CA GLN A 639 -26.97 -11.50 1.57
C GLN A 639 -28.47 -11.45 1.90
N LYS A 640 -28.88 -10.55 2.80
CA LYS A 640 -30.29 -10.39 3.21
C LYS A 640 -31.12 -9.59 2.22
N THR A 641 -30.51 -8.63 1.53
CA THR A 641 -31.25 -7.62 0.75
C THR A 641 -31.06 -7.71 -0.76
N ASP A 642 -30.02 -8.41 -1.19
CA ASP A 642 -29.56 -8.53 -2.58
C ASP A 642 -29.46 -7.16 -3.27
N SER A 643 -28.95 -6.16 -2.55
CA SER A 643 -28.98 -4.76 -2.97
C SER A 643 -27.75 -4.01 -2.51
N TRP A 644 -26.86 -3.73 -3.46
CA TRP A 644 -25.64 -2.97 -3.21
C TRP A 644 -25.95 -1.60 -2.61
N LEU A 645 -26.96 -0.89 -3.13
CA LEU A 645 -27.42 0.40 -2.58
C LEU A 645 -27.76 0.32 -1.08
N LYS A 646 -28.51 -0.69 -0.65
CA LYS A 646 -28.88 -0.85 0.77
C LYS A 646 -27.67 -1.22 1.63
N THR A 647 -26.77 -2.03 1.10
CA THR A 647 -25.51 -2.39 1.77
C THR A 647 -24.64 -1.15 1.96
N TYR A 648 -24.45 -0.36 0.91
CA TYR A 648 -23.71 0.89 0.95
C TYR A 648 -24.29 1.87 1.97
N GLN A 649 -25.61 2.09 1.96
CA GLN A 649 -26.28 2.95 2.95
C GLN A 649 -26.08 2.45 4.39
N ALA A 650 -26.09 1.13 4.60
CA ALA A 650 -25.89 0.54 5.92
C ALA A 650 -24.48 0.77 6.45
N VAL A 651 -23.46 0.52 5.62
CA VAL A 651 -22.06 0.73 5.98
C VAL A 651 -21.75 2.22 6.13
N PHE A 652 -22.25 3.07 5.23
CA PHE A 652 -22.04 4.52 5.27
C PHE A 652 -22.52 5.14 6.59
N GLY A 653 -23.75 4.81 7.02
CA GLY A 653 -24.30 5.33 8.27
C GLY A 653 -23.48 4.90 9.50
N LEU A 654 -22.94 3.67 9.50
CA LEU A 654 -22.10 3.18 10.58
C LEU A 654 -20.70 3.77 10.54
N TYR A 655 -20.09 3.85 9.36
CA TYR A 655 -18.78 4.47 9.17
C TYR A 655 -18.81 5.93 9.66
N ALA A 656 -19.89 6.68 9.40
CA ALA A 656 -20.05 8.06 9.83
C ALA A 656 -20.02 8.20 11.35
N VAL A 657 -20.65 7.27 12.09
CA VAL A 657 -20.73 7.35 13.55
C VAL A 657 -19.55 6.66 14.25
N VAL A 658 -18.81 5.79 13.56
CA VAL A 658 -17.67 5.03 14.10
C VAL A 658 -16.34 5.73 13.78
N LYS A 659 -16.06 6.01 12.50
CA LYS A 659 -14.78 6.53 12.02
C LYS A 659 -14.76 8.05 11.87
N GLN A 660 -15.91 8.67 11.65
CA GLN A 660 -16.05 10.11 11.37
C GLN A 660 -17.00 10.78 12.37
N THR A 661 -16.78 10.56 13.66
CA THR A 661 -17.76 10.88 14.73
C THR A 661 -18.34 12.30 14.70
N GLU A 662 -17.59 13.29 14.22
CA GLU A 662 -18.07 14.66 14.02
C GLU A 662 -19.21 14.74 12.98
N LEU A 663 -19.12 13.99 11.88
CA LEU A 663 -20.21 13.86 10.91
C LEU A 663 -21.46 13.26 11.56
N GLY A 664 -21.28 12.20 12.36
CA GLY A 664 -22.36 11.56 13.10
C GLY A 664 -23.04 12.45 14.16
N LYS A 665 -22.32 13.48 14.66
CA LYS A 665 -22.88 14.49 15.57
C LYS A 665 -23.65 15.58 14.83
N HIS A 666 -23.22 15.95 13.63
CA HIS A 666 -23.76 17.08 12.87
C HIS A 666 -24.94 16.71 11.96
N TYR A 667 -24.97 15.49 11.42
CA TYR A 667 -26.07 15.00 10.58
C TYR A 667 -26.95 14.00 11.32
N THR A 668 -28.26 14.12 11.12
CA THR A 668 -29.19 13.08 11.58
C THR A 668 -28.99 11.80 10.78
N ALA A 669 -29.36 10.65 11.35
CA ALA A 669 -29.30 9.38 10.63
C ALA A 669 -30.13 9.38 9.32
N ALA A 670 -31.20 10.18 9.23
CA ALA A 670 -31.96 10.37 8.01
C ALA A 670 -31.18 11.18 6.97
N GLU A 671 -30.53 12.27 7.37
CA GLU A 671 -29.67 13.07 6.48
C GLU A 671 -28.46 12.25 6.01
N LEU A 672 -27.82 11.46 6.88
CA LEU A 672 -26.75 10.53 6.50
C LEU A 672 -27.21 9.49 5.46
N ASN A 673 -28.43 8.98 5.60
CA ASN A 673 -28.98 8.03 4.63
C ASN A 673 -29.30 8.67 3.27
N GLU A 674 -29.75 9.93 3.25
CA GLU A 674 -29.94 10.70 2.01
C GLU A 674 -28.59 10.97 1.32
N ILE A 675 -27.56 11.34 2.08
CA ILE A 675 -26.20 11.53 1.58
C ILE A 675 -25.67 10.22 1.01
N ALA A 676 -25.82 9.12 1.74
CA ALA A 676 -25.41 7.79 1.29
C ALA A 676 -26.15 7.33 0.02
N GLU A 677 -27.43 7.67 -0.15
CA GLU A 677 -28.21 7.39 -1.37
C GLU A 677 -27.57 8.08 -2.58
N LEU A 678 -27.23 9.36 -2.44
CA LEU A 678 -26.57 10.14 -3.49
C LEU A 678 -25.16 9.61 -3.78
N SER A 679 -24.36 9.34 -2.74
CA SER A 679 -23.00 8.80 -2.89
C SER A 679 -23.00 7.41 -3.54
N ALA A 680 -23.97 6.55 -3.23
CA ALA A 680 -24.07 5.24 -3.86
C ALA A 680 -24.24 5.34 -5.38
N TYR A 681 -25.13 6.20 -5.86
CA TYR A 681 -25.33 6.43 -7.29
C TYR A 681 -24.18 7.15 -7.98
N HIS A 682 -23.33 7.85 -7.22
CA HIS A 682 -22.11 8.46 -7.74
C HIS A 682 -20.98 7.44 -7.87
N PHE A 683 -20.79 6.57 -6.89
CA PHE A 683 -19.66 5.64 -6.82
C PHE A 683 -19.90 4.26 -7.46
N ASN A 684 -21.13 3.92 -7.84
CA ASN A 684 -21.46 2.68 -8.51
C ASN A 684 -22.27 2.95 -9.78
N GLU A 685 -21.60 2.82 -10.92
CA GLU A 685 -22.17 3.09 -12.25
C GLU A 685 -23.16 2.01 -12.71
N ASP A 686 -23.02 0.78 -12.21
CA ASP A 686 -23.87 -0.37 -12.52
C ASP A 686 -25.25 -0.29 -11.86
N LEU A 687 -25.41 0.61 -10.87
CA LEU A 687 -26.72 0.85 -10.27
C LEU A 687 -27.68 1.47 -11.28
N SER A 688 -28.80 0.79 -11.49
CA SER A 688 -29.91 1.32 -12.29
C SER A 688 -30.37 2.69 -11.78
N LYS A 689 -30.09 3.74 -12.57
CA LYS A 689 -30.41 5.12 -12.23
C LYS A 689 -31.93 5.31 -12.08
N PRO A 690 -32.39 6.02 -11.03
CA PRO A 690 -33.81 6.23 -10.81
C PRO A 690 -34.42 7.07 -11.94
N LYS A 691 -35.70 6.83 -12.25
CA LYS A 691 -36.47 7.54 -13.29
C LYS A 691 -37.71 8.21 -12.70
N GLY A 692 -38.26 9.19 -13.41
CA GLY A 692 -39.51 9.87 -13.03
C GLY A 692 -39.43 10.57 -11.67
N ALA A 693 -40.43 10.37 -10.81
CA ALA A 693 -40.51 11.04 -9.51
C ALA A 693 -39.31 10.75 -8.58
N ALA A 694 -38.69 9.57 -8.70
CA ALA A 694 -37.52 9.21 -7.91
C ALA A 694 -36.28 10.03 -8.32
N LEU A 695 -36.10 10.30 -9.62
CA LEU A 695 -35.02 11.17 -10.11
C LEU A 695 -35.22 12.61 -9.65
N VAL A 696 -36.47 13.10 -9.70
CA VAL A 696 -36.80 14.45 -9.19
C VAL A 696 -36.46 14.58 -7.70
N ARG A 697 -36.80 13.56 -6.89
CA ARG A 697 -36.40 13.51 -5.47
C ARG A 697 -34.88 13.49 -5.32
N LEU A 698 -34.16 12.69 -6.11
CA LEU A 698 -32.70 12.58 -6.02
C LEU A 698 -32.03 13.92 -6.34
N ASN A 699 -32.47 14.63 -7.38
CA ASN A 699 -31.96 15.95 -7.73
C ASN A 699 -32.23 16.98 -6.62
N GLN A 700 -33.42 16.94 -6.00
CA GLN A 700 -33.73 17.78 -4.83
C GLN A 700 -32.82 17.47 -3.64
N LEU A 701 -32.44 16.21 -3.43
CA LEU A 701 -31.48 15.83 -2.39
C LEU A 701 -30.07 16.31 -2.74
N ALA A 702 -29.65 16.21 -4.01
CA ALA A 702 -28.36 16.73 -4.47
C ALA A 702 -28.26 18.25 -4.23
N ASP A 703 -29.33 19.00 -4.51
CA ASP A 703 -29.45 20.42 -4.18
C ASP A 703 -29.42 20.68 -2.67
N LYS A 704 -30.17 19.91 -1.88
CA LYS A 704 -30.25 20.04 -0.43
C LYS A 704 -28.88 19.88 0.24
N HIS A 705 -28.12 18.87 -0.19
CA HIS A 705 -26.82 18.52 0.39
C HIS A 705 -25.63 19.14 -0.35
N GLN A 706 -25.87 19.84 -1.46
CA GLN A 706 -24.85 20.45 -2.33
C GLN A 706 -23.86 19.42 -2.85
N LEU A 707 -24.36 18.21 -3.13
CA LEU A 707 -23.61 17.08 -3.69
C LEU A 707 -23.78 17.07 -5.21
N LYS A 708 -23.10 18.00 -5.88
CA LYS A 708 -23.30 18.30 -7.32
C LYS A 708 -22.08 17.99 -8.19
N ASN A 709 -20.88 18.03 -7.60
CA ASN A 709 -19.61 17.84 -8.28
C ASN A 709 -18.95 16.56 -7.75
N SER A 710 -18.08 15.91 -8.52
CA SER A 710 -17.35 14.72 -8.08
C SER A 710 -16.69 14.92 -6.69
N ASP A 711 -15.96 16.02 -6.55
CA ASP A 711 -15.23 16.39 -5.32
C ASP A 711 -16.12 16.62 -4.10
N SER A 712 -17.43 16.81 -4.29
CA SER A 712 -18.36 17.01 -3.18
C SER A 712 -18.72 15.71 -2.45
N PHE A 713 -18.48 14.54 -3.07
CA PHE A 713 -18.93 13.22 -2.58
C PHE A 713 -18.04 12.54 -1.52
N ALA A 714 -17.00 13.25 -1.06
CA ALA A 714 -16.11 12.91 0.06
C ALA A 714 -15.29 11.62 -0.06
N SER A 715 -14.05 11.66 0.44
CA SER A 715 -13.18 10.48 0.66
C SER A 715 -13.87 9.36 1.45
N MET A 716 -14.81 9.71 2.33
CA MET A 716 -15.65 8.76 3.05
C MET A 716 -16.50 7.88 2.12
N GLY A 717 -17.08 8.47 1.06
CA GLY A 717 -17.94 7.71 0.15
C GLY A 717 -17.16 6.65 -0.64
N TYR A 718 -15.92 6.97 -1.02
CA TYR A 718 -15.00 6.03 -1.64
C TYR A 718 -14.55 4.92 -0.66
N ALA A 719 -14.17 5.28 0.58
CA ALA A 719 -13.79 4.30 1.60
C ALA A 719 -14.92 3.29 1.89
N VAL A 720 -16.17 3.76 1.93
CA VAL A 720 -17.34 2.89 2.10
C VAL A 720 -17.55 1.99 0.87
N LYS A 721 -17.32 2.51 -0.35
CA LYS A 721 -17.40 1.71 -1.59
C LYS A 721 -16.43 0.53 -1.50
N GLN A 722 -15.17 0.79 -1.16
CA GLN A 722 -14.16 -0.26 -1.02
C GLN A 722 -14.57 -1.33 0.00
N ILE A 723 -15.02 -0.92 1.20
CA ILE A 723 -15.48 -1.87 2.22
C ILE A 723 -16.62 -2.76 1.71
N VAL A 724 -17.55 -2.20 0.94
CA VAL A 724 -18.70 -2.95 0.41
C VAL A 724 -18.28 -3.90 -0.71
N ASP A 725 -17.46 -3.44 -1.63
CA ASP A 725 -17.01 -4.23 -2.78
C ASP A 725 -16.14 -5.40 -2.29
N ASP A 726 -15.11 -5.12 -1.50
CA ASP A 726 -14.21 -6.14 -0.94
C ASP A 726 -14.99 -7.17 -0.11
N ALA A 727 -16.02 -6.74 0.63
CA ALA A 727 -16.82 -7.64 1.44
C ALA A 727 -17.80 -8.50 0.65
N THR A 728 -18.17 -8.11 -0.58
CA THR A 728 -19.22 -8.78 -1.37
C THR A 728 -18.70 -9.49 -2.62
N GLU A 729 -17.50 -9.17 -3.08
CA GLU A 729 -16.86 -9.72 -4.29
C GLU A 729 -16.88 -11.26 -4.30
N ASP A 730 -16.23 -11.90 -3.32
CA ASP A 730 -16.17 -13.37 -3.22
C ASP A 730 -17.56 -14.02 -3.18
N TYR A 731 -18.51 -13.38 -2.50
CA TYR A 731 -19.88 -13.91 -2.37
C TYR A 731 -20.63 -13.83 -3.70
N LEU A 732 -20.48 -12.72 -4.42
CA LEU A 732 -21.07 -12.51 -5.73
C LEU A 732 -20.49 -13.49 -6.75
N GLU A 733 -19.16 -13.61 -6.79
CA GLU A 733 -18.47 -14.56 -7.63
C GLU A 733 -18.95 -15.99 -7.35
N GLN A 734 -18.96 -16.42 -6.08
CA GLN A 734 -19.45 -17.75 -5.71
C GLN A 734 -20.92 -17.98 -6.11
N ARG A 735 -21.78 -16.98 -5.97
CA ARG A 735 -23.19 -17.08 -6.34
C ARG A 735 -23.35 -17.24 -7.85
N ASP A 736 -22.61 -16.47 -8.62
CA ASP A 736 -22.66 -16.50 -10.08
C ASP A 736 -22.11 -17.84 -10.60
N TRP A 737 -20.97 -18.29 -10.08
CA TRP A 737 -20.47 -19.64 -10.36
C TRP A 737 -21.44 -20.74 -9.97
N THR A 738 -22.09 -20.64 -8.80
CA THR A 738 -23.12 -21.59 -8.39
C THR A 738 -24.29 -21.62 -9.38
N LYS A 739 -24.68 -20.47 -9.93
CA LYS A 739 -25.72 -20.37 -10.96
C LYS A 739 -25.27 -21.04 -12.27
N HIS A 740 -24.07 -20.73 -12.77
CA HIS A 740 -23.52 -21.37 -13.98
C HIS A 740 -23.42 -22.89 -13.81
N ILE A 741 -22.89 -23.36 -12.68
CA ILE A 741 -22.75 -24.79 -12.37
C ILE A 741 -24.13 -25.46 -12.32
N LYS A 742 -25.13 -24.83 -11.68
CA LYS A 742 -26.49 -25.38 -11.59
C LYS A 742 -27.20 -25.45 -12.94
N GLN A 743 -26.99 -24.46 -13.80
CA GLN A 743 -27.65 -24.38 -15.11
C GLN A 743 -27.01 -25.33 -16.12
N HIS A 744 -25.67 -25.41 -16.17
CA HIS A 744 -24.94 -26.09 -17.23
C HIS A 744 -24.35 -27.45 -16.83
N LYS A 745 -24.20 -27.73 -15.52
CA LYS A 745 -23.87 -29.04 -14.89
C LYS A 745 -22.51 -29.66 -15.22
N THR A 746 -21.97 -29.50 -16.42
CA THR A 746 -20.69 -30.07 -16.85
C THR A 746 -19.67 -28.96 -17.06
N ARG A 747 -18.38 -29.26 -16.84
CA ARG A 747 -17.30 -28.29 -17.08
C ARG A 747 -17.29 -27.78 -18.52
N GLN A 748 -17.56 -28.67 -19.49
CA GLN A 748 -17.64 -28.29 -20.89
C GLN A 748 -18.73 -27.25 -21.13
N ALA A 749 -19.94 -27.47 -20.59
CA ALA A 749 -21.05 -26.56 -20.82
C ALA A 749 -20.85 -25.22 -20.08
N VAL A 750 -20.27 -25.25 -18.88
CA VAL A 750 -19.90 -24.03 -18.14
C VAL A 750 -18.79 -23.26 -18.88
N PHE A 751 -17.76 -23.96 -19.37
CA PHE A 751 -16.68 -23.36 -20.16
C PHE A 751 -17.23 -22.66 -21.40
N ALA A 752 -18.10 -23.32 -22.17
CA ALA A 752 -18.66 -22.74 -23.39
C ALA A 752 -19.44 -21.44 -23.12
N VAL A 753 -20.27 -21.42 -22.09
CA VAL A 753 -21.09 -20.24 -21.78
C VAL A 753 -20.23 -19.11 -21.22
N TYR A 754 -19.35 -19.40 -20.27
CA TYR A 754 -18.49 -18.41 -19.66
C TYR A 754 -17.47 -17.83 -20.66
N TYR A 755 -16.99 -18.64 -21.60
CA TYR A 755 -16.17 -18.16 -22.71
C TYR A 755 -16.92 -17.17 -23.61
N ALA A 756 -18.15 -17.50 -24.00
CA ALA A 756 -18.97 -16.61 -24.83
C ALA A 756 -19.31 -15.30 -24.09
N GLU A 757 -19.59 -15.36 -22.79
CA GLU A 757 -19.82 -14.17 -21.96
C GLU A 757 -18.58 -13.27 -21.94
N ARG A 758 -17.41 -13.82 -21.58
CA ARG A 758 -16.16 -13.05 -21.54
C ARG A 758 -15.74 -12.50 -22.91
N PHE A 759 -15.99 -13.24 -23.98
CA PHE A 759 -15.72 -12.77 -25.34
C PHE A 759 -16.63 -11.59 -25.72
N ALA A 760 -17.91 -11.63 -25.33
CA ALA A 760 -18.85 -10.54 -25.60
C ALA A 760 -18.63 -9.31 -24.70
N ASP A 761 -18.05 -9.50 -23.52
CA ASP A 761 -17.68 -8.41 -22.61
C ASP A 761 -16.42 -7.66 -23.10
N GLU A 762 -15.45 -8.39 -23.69
CA GLU A 762 -14.19 -7.81 -24.18
C GLU A 762 -14.31 -7.20 -25.59
N TYR A 763 -15.18 -7.75 -26.44
CA TYR A 763 -15.26 -7.39 -27.87
C TYR A 763 -16.64 -6.87 -28.29
N GLU A 764 -16.66 -5.78 -29.07
CA GLU A 764 -17.88 -5.33 -29.75
C GLU A 764 -18.21 -6.23 -30.94
N LEU A 765 -19.21 -7.10 -30.78
CA LEU A 765 -19.57 -8.10 -31.80
C LEU A 765 -20.63 -7.60 -32.80
N SER A 766 -20.40 -7.90 -34.08
CA SER A 766 -21.41 -7.76 -35.15
C SER A 766 -22.63 -8.67 -34.92
N ALA A 767 -23.72 -8.45 -35.65
CA ALA A 767 -24.93 -9.24 -35.52
C ALA A 767 -24.69 -10.72 -35.91
N GLU A 768 -23.86 -10.96 -36.92
CA GLU A 768 -23.44 -12.28 -37.38
C GLU A 768 -22.57 -12.97 -36.32
N GLN A 769 -21.55 -12.29 -35.79
CA GLN A 769 -20.67 -12.84 -34.75
C GLN A 769 -21.44 -13.18 -33.47
N LYS A 770 -22.44 -12.36 -33.08
CA LYS A 770 -23.33 -12.67 -31.94
C LYS A 770 -24.11 -13.96 -32.13
N GLN A 771 -24.48 -14.32 -33.37
CA GLN A 771 -25.17 -15.56 -33.67
C GLN A 771 -24.21 -16.76 -33.73
N GLN A 772 -22.97 -16.55 -34.16
CA GLN A 772 -21.95 -17.60 -34.32
C GLN A 772 -21.24 -17.95 -33.01
N LEU A 773 -21.02 -16.97 -32.12
CA LEU A 773 -20.24 -17.12 -30.88
C LEU A 773 -20.68 -18.29 -30.00
N PRO A 774 -21.98 -18.54 -29.75
CA PRO A 774 -22.39 -19.70 -28.95
C PRO A 774 -21.96 -21.05 -29.54
N LYS A 775 -21.91 -21.17 -30.88
CA LYS A 775 -21.48 -22.38 -31.57
C LYS A 775 -19.95 -22.51 -31.53
N ALA A 776 -19.23 -21.42 -31.79
CA ALA A 776 -17.76 -21.39 -31.69
C ALA A 776 -17.31 -21.76 -30.26
N ALA A 777 -17.91 -21.15 -29.24
CA ALA A 777 -17.59 -21.42 -27.84
C ALA A 777 -17.85 -22.87 -27.43
N GLN A 778 -18.88 -23.54 -27.98
CA GLN A 778 -19.10 -24.98 -27.76
C GLN A 778 -17.97 -25.85 -28.33
N ILE A 779 -17.44 -25.48 -29.50
CA ILE A 779 -16.32 -26.18 -30.14
C ILE A 779 -15.03 -25.96 -29.36
N VAL A 780 -14.77 -24.72 -28.93
CA VAL A 780 -13.64 -24.38 -28.06
C VAL A 780 -13.72 -25.14 -26.72
N ALA A 781 -14.91 -25.25 -26.13
CA ALA A 781 -15.13 -26.02 -24.90
C ALA A 781 -14.94 -27.54 -25.10
N GLN A 782 -15.23 -28.06 -26.29
CA GLN A 782 -14.92 -29.45 -26.65
C GLN A 782 -13.40 -29.65 -26.70
N ALA A 783 -12.66 -28.74 -27.32
CA ALA A 783 -11.20 -28.77 -27.34
C ALA A 783 -10.60 -28.73 -25.93
N PHE A 784 -11.11 -27.86 -25.06
CA PHE A 784 -10.77 -27.84 -23.63
C PHE A 784 -10.97 -29.21 -22.96
N THR A 785 -12.14 -29.82 -23.19
CA THR A 785 -12.48 -31.11 -22.57
C THR A 785 -11.59 -32.24 -23.11
N ASP A 786 -11.30 -32.24 -24.40
CA ASP A 786 -10.41 -33.22 -25.01
C ASP A 786 -8.97 -33.04 -24.54
N ASP A 787 -8.50 -31.80 -24.40
CA ASP A 787 -7.16 -31.50 -23.87
C ASP A 787 -6.99 -31.96 -22.42
N LEU A 788 -7.97 -31.70 -21.55
CA LEU A 788 -8.00 -32.22 -20.17
C LEU A 788 -7.95 -33.75 -20.08
N ASN A 789 -8.37 -34.44 -21.15
CA ASN A 789 -8.39 -35.89 -21.26
C ASN A 789 -7.22 -36.44 -22.10
N ASN A 790 -6.26 -35.60 -22.50
CA ASN A 790 -5.16 -35.93 -23.40
C ASN A 790 -5.62 -36.53 -24.75
N LYS A 791 -6.73 -36.01 -25.29
CA LYS A 791 -7.35 -36.41 -26.56
C LYS A 791 -7.46 -35.27 -27.57
N LEU A 792 -6.89 -34.10 -27.26
CA LEU A 792 -6.89 -32.95 -28.17
C LEU A 792 -6.25 -33.32 -29.51
N SER A 793 -6.96 -33.05 -30.59
CA SER A 793 -6.51 -33.29 -31.97
C SER A 793 -7.29 -32.40 -32.93
N GLU A 794 -6.94 -32.40 -34.22
CA GLU A 794 -7.71 -31.70 -35.27
C GLU A 794 -9.20 -32.08 -35.25
N GLN A 795 -9.54 -33.32 -34.86
CA GLN A 795 -10.93 -33.77 -34.74
C GLN A 795 -11.73 -33.01 -33.67
N SER A 796 -11.06 -32.47 -32.64
CA SER A 796 -11.69 -31.66 -31.58
C SER A 796 -12.22 -30.33 -32.12
N LEU A 797 -11.64 -29.81 -33.22
CA LEU A 797 -12.02 -28.54 -33.85
C LEU A 797 -12.66 -28.71 -35.23
N ARG A 798 -12.99 -29.95 -35.66
CA ARG A 798 -13.48 -30.24 -37.03
C ARG A 798 -14.71 -29.43 -37.47
N ASN A 799 -15.50 -28.96 -36.52
CA ASN A 799 -16.73 -28.21 -36.75
C ASN A 799 -16.54 -26.69 -36.68
N LEU A 800 -15.31 -26.21 -36.40
CA LEU A 800 -14.95 -24.81 -36.43
C LEU A 800 -14.79 -24.39 -37.89
N SER A 801 -15.64 -23.46 -38.34
CA SER A 801 -15.52 -22.90 -39.69
C SER A 801 -14.44 -21.82 -39.74
N ALA A 802 -13.97 -21.46 -40.94
CA ALA A 802 -13.00 -20.39 -41.12
C ALA A 802 -13.47 -19.06 -40.51
N ASP A 803 -14.75 -18.72 -40.67
CA ASP A 803 -15.34 -17.50 -40.10
C ASP A 803 -15.42 -17.56 -38.55
N ASP A 804 -15.51 -18.76 -37.97
CA ASP A 804 -15.54 -18.95 -36.51
C ASP A 804 -14.14 -18.86 -35.88
N THR A 805 -13.05 -18.84 -36.68
CA THR A 805 -11.67 -18.79 -36.15
C THR A 805 -11.33 -17.45 -35.50
N GLU A 806 -11.95 -16.36 -35.97
CA GLU A 806 -11.84 -15.01 -35.37
C GLU A 806 -12.57 -14.92 -34.01
N LEU A 807 -13.38 -15.92 -33.66
CA LEU A 807 -14.08 -16.02 -32.37
C LEU A 807 -13.29 -16.85 -31.35
N PHE A 808 -12.00 -17.09 -31.62
CA PHE A 808 -11.06 -17.69 -30.68
C PHE A 808 -10.01 -16.66 -30.21
N ASP A 809 -10.07 -16.32 -28.92
CA ASP A 809 -9.06 -15.57 -28.19
C ASP A 809 -8.36 -16.46 -27.15
N GLN A 810 -7.02 -16.47 -27.21
CA GLN A 810 -6.15 -17.26 -26.34
C GLN A 810 -6.15 -16.77 -24.88
N SER A 811 -6.22 -15.47 -24.65
CA SER A 811 -6.24 -14.85 -23.31
C SER A 811 -7.55 -15.17 -22.60
N ILE A 812 -8.68 -15.02 -23.29
CA ILE A 812 -10.01 -15.37 -22.77
C ILE A 812 -10.07 -16.87 -22.48
N TYR A 813 -9.54 -17.72 -23.36
CA TYR A 813 -9.49 -19.16 -23.14
C TYR A 813 -8.74 -19.51 -21.85
N ARG A 814 -7.59 -18.88 -21.58
CA ARG A 814 -6.79 -19.11 -20.37
C ARG A 814 -7.55 -18.75 -19.10
N ILE A 815 -8.19 -17.58 -19.09
CA ILE A 815 -8.98 -17.12 -17.94
C ILE A 815 -10.12 -18.10 -17.65
N VAL A 816 -10.88 -18.47 -18.68
CA VAL A 816 -12.00 -19.42 -18.57
C VAL A 816 -11.51 -20.79 -18.11
N TYR A 817 -10.38 -21.28 -18.63
CA TYR A 817 -9.77 -22.54 -18.21
C TYR A 817 -9.47 -22.55 -16.71
N ARG A 818 -8.80 -21.51 -16.23
CA ARG A 818 -8.43 -21.37 -14.82
C ARG A 818 -9.68 -21.35 -13.95
N ASP A 819 -10.61 -20.44 -14.23
CA ASP A 819 -11.75 -20.22 -13.36
C ASP A 819 -12.67 -21.45 -13.32
N VAL A 820 -12.92 -22.12 -14.46
CA VAL A 820 -13.72 -23.36 -14.50
C VAL A 820 -13.08 -24.47 -13.66
N LEU A 821 -11.75 -24.62 -13.68
CA LEU A 821 -11.07 -25.64 -12.89
C LEU A 821 -10.94 -25.28 -11.40
N THR A 822 -10.92 -23.98 -11.08
CA THR A 822 -11.00 -23.49 -9.70
C THR A 822 -12.37 -23.79 -9.08
N HIS A 823 -13.47 -23.47 -9.78
CA HIS A 823 -14.82 -23.62 -9.24
C HIS A 823 -15.44 -25.00 -9.47
N MET A 824 -14.90 -25.81 -10.39
CA MET A 824 -15.32 -27.19 -10.62
C MET A 824 -14.13 -28.16 -10.59
N PRO A 825 -13.45 -28.39 -9.44
CA PRO A 825 -12.35 -29.36 -9.32
C PRO A 825 -12.80 -30.81 -9.53
N LYS A 826 -11.86 -31.75 -9.77
CA LYS A 826 -12.15 -33.16 -10.14
C LYS A 826 -12.73 -33.99 -9.00
#